data_AF-A0A506PLA4-F1
#
_entry.id   AF-A0A506PLA4-F1
#
_cell.length_a   1.000
_cell.length_b   1.000
_cell.length_c   1.000
_cell.angle_alpha   90.00
_cell.angle_beta   90.00
_cell.angle_gamma   90.00
#
_symmetry.space_group_name_H-M   'P 1'
#
loop_
_entity.id
_entity.type
_entity.pdbx_description
1 polymer ?
#
loop_
_entity_poly.entity_id
_entity_poly.type
_entity_poly.pdbx_seq_one_letter_code
_entity_poly.pdbx_strand_id
1 'polypeptide(L)'
;MSYSAPVKAPTQKEILTIRILIILGILSFINFFYWFFDNDLIDNKWLYGLLLLSITFDSLRVLYIWYHYWAISIPKPPEFKSKPTVDVLTTYFPGEPYQMVTKTLLAIKKLNYPNTAYLCDEANDPYLKEFCINHGIKHVTRNNRIDAKAGNINNALKIANGDICLVLDPDHIPSEDFLDVVLPYFEDEQVGFVQTVQSYYNCNSSLVARGAAEQTYHFYGPVMMTMNTYGTVNAIGANCVFRRKALDSIGGHAAGLSEDLHTAMRLHAKKWTSVYVPQVLTSGLAPDTLGAYYKQQLKWSRGTFELLFTVYPKLFKQFTNRQKLHYGILPLHYLSGFIILINLLIPIISLLLSTTPWKGNIVNFSFLFLPVLLSILTIRLYVQKWVMQKSEYGIHLTGGILFITTWWFFVLGCIYTFLRKKIPYIPTPKDGSEIAGFKLLFPNILFAMLSIFAVIYGLYKDFTPFSIIMSGFALLNAYFLLNTLWFHNEKIIKHKFIKTDLTGIRTILSPKKHEIYHFWRQFALYILVACLPLFFIAQYKIERNKFENLSTTSKRLNALKSFGVFFPSEDDGITNITLVKNLENEFFTKYNIISLYVPWVDLENSNFPCSEIEAIYKRGSIAMITWEPWIPESFENIDNLHVFELIRLGAFDDYISNMALKLKEIEAPVLLRFAHEFDNPFYPWFVNNDQGFNDLKKAWQHIHQIFDREGATNVQWIWNPWEAKNVAASFPGSNYVDKVGLNILNYAHLNPQNRDFSFQELYQPFKKELFKLTNLPVIITELGSLGQTNKERLNWNIEAFKSIAQYPEIESAVLFYSNLDNNLPLETNNINAEVLDWTFKLEEFSPNIKITKTINIESNLNIPKKVLGVNYNKGRNWSKSFYTLNRRTLIKDFKEMKKLGINAIRYTNNKVYNYNVLKLAEEAGIQVSFGFSIPTDINWAEDEQKKIKLSNDIFQTVKNLQKHTYIISWHFDTDVLAQLNYQYNRIEVTKQQYAYLNWLESLLNKIKATDASRPFIIDIEVSSQFHNNFHIIQSQISNIDAIGLLVIDDRYLQDALTKLNDEDINYQISQISATSLNQHIVNQINIPYFITNWQDNHEFNKISFDGLLDLSGKPKTDYFELKRLLEQDSSADILPEIKILKPAKLLYPGHTQTYNAMVLIDNLNWVYGESLKNFEFEWYLIKCNDTGDFLAIKKLDNTPKLKLTIPEDYNNYLLQLRISNQQMSRQTITTLNTPLNQLN
;
A
#
# COMPACT_ATOMS: atom_id res chain seq x y z
N MET A 1 -10.79 10.07 -56.92
CA MET A 1 -10.72 9.62 -55.51
C MET A 1 -12.14 9.28 -55.09
N SER A 2 -12.41 8.07 -54.62
CA SER A 2 -13.72 7.73 -54.05
C SER A 2 -13.81 8.41 -52.68
N TYR A 3 -14.59 9.48 -52.57
CA TYR A 3 -14.85 10.14 -51.30
C TYR A 3 -15.66 9.19 -50.41
N SER A 4 -15.22 9.01 -49.16
CA SER A 4 -15.85 8.08 -48.22
C SER A 4 -17.29 8.49 -47.92
N ALA A 5 -18.16 7.50 -47.70
CA ALA A 5 -19.55 7.74 -47.30
C ALA A 5 -19.65 8.71 -46.09
N PRO A 6 -20.65 9.60 -46.06
CA PRO A 6 -20.77 10.61 -45.01
C PRO A 6 -20.94 9.98 -43.62
N VAL A 7 -20.44 10.67 -42.60
CA VAL A 7 -20.61 10.25 -41.20
C VAL A 7 -22.10 10.27 -40.84
N LYS A 8 -22.55 9.24 -40.11
CA LYS A 8 -23.96 9.12 -39.70
C LYS A 8 -24.25 10.00 -38.48
N ALA A 9 -25.44 10.61 -38.47
CA ALA A 9 -25.92 11.36 -37.32
C ALA A 9 -26.04 10.44 -36.09
N PRO A 10 -25.70 10.92 -34.89
CA PRO A 10 -25.82 10.11 -33.67
C PRO A 10 -27.27 9.75 -33.37
N THR A 11 -27.51 8.51 -32.99
CA THR A 11 -28.83 8.07 -32.50
C THR A 11 -29.11 8.63 -31.11
N GLN A 12 -30.39 8.69 -30.69
CA GLN A 12 -30.76 9.12 -29.33
C GLN A 12 -30.07 8.28 -28.24
N LYS A 13 -29.94 6.96 -28.48
CA LYS A 13 -29.22 6.04 -27.57
C LYS A 13 -27.74 6.41 -27.46
N GLU A 14 -27.09 6.77 -28.56
CA GLU A 14 -25.68 7.17 -28.56
C GLU A 14 -25.45 8.51 -27.87
N ILE A 15 -26.34 9.49 -28.08
CA ILE A 15 -26.31 10.77 -27.36
C ILE A 15 -26.49 10.54 -25.85
N LEU A 16 -27.47 9.71 -25.46
CA LEU A 16 -27.66 9.37 -24.05
C LEU A 16 -26.43 8.67 -23.47
N THR A 17 -25.86 7.72 -24.22
CA THR A 17 -24.65 6.98 -23.82
C THR A 17 -23.48 7.92 -23.55
N ILE A 18 -23.13 8.80 -24.49
CA ILE A 18 -21.99 9.72 -24.30
C ILE A 18 -22.22 10.69 -23.14
N ARG A 19 -23.45 11.13 -22.90
CA ARG A 19 -23.78 11.99 -21.75
C ARG A 19 -23.58 11.27 -20.42
N ILE A 20 -24.03 10.01 -20.31
CA ILE A 20 -23.80 9.20 -19.10
C ILE A 20 -22.29 8.99 -18.89
N LEU A 21 -21.55 8.67 -19.95
CA LEU A 21 -20.09 8.51 -19.88
C LEU A 21 -19.40 9.79 -19.34
N ILE A 22 -19.80 10.97 -19.84
CA ILE A 22 -19.27 12.26 -19.40
C ILE A 22 -19.61 12.53 -17.93
N ILE A 23 -20.85 12.27 -17.49
CA ILE A 23 -21.25 12.45 -16.08
C ILE A 23 -20.40 11.56 -15.16
N LEU A 24 -20.22 10.28 -15.52
CA LEU A 24 -19.37 9.35 -14.78
C LEU A 24 -17.89 9.82 -14.72
N GLY A 25 -17.40 10.38 -15.83
CA GLY A 25 -16.06 10.99 -15.87
C GLY A 25 -15.92 12.21 -14.96
N ILE A 26 -16.94 13.08 -14.91
CA ILE A 26 -16.96 14.26 -14.02
C ILE A 26 -16.97 13.82 -12.55
N LEU A 27 -17.78 12.82 -12.18
CA LEU A 27 -17.80 12.27 -10.82
C LEU A 27 -16.43 11.70 -10.43
N SER A 28 -15.74 11.05 -11.36
CA SER A 28 -14.38 10.53 -11.15
C SER A 28 -13.37 11.66 -10.91
N PHE A 29 -13.46 12.77 -11.65
CA PHE A 29 -12.64 13.97 -11.40
C PHE A 29 -12.91 14.57 -10.02
N ILE A 30 -14.18 14.71 -9.61
CA ILE A 30 -14.54 15.27 -8.30
C ILE A 30 -13.96 14.41 -7.18
N ASN A 31 -14.08 13.08 -7.26
CA ASN A 31 -13.50 12.17 -6.27
C ASN A 31 -11.97 12.29 -6.20
N PHE A 32 -11.30 12.31 -7.35
CA PHE A 32 -9.84 12.46 -7.40
C PHE A 32 -9.37 13.78 -6.78
N PHE A 33 -9.99 14.91 -7.13
CA PHE A 33 -9.61 16.22 -6.59
C PHE A 33 -9.95 16.37 -5.11
N TYR A 34 -11.07 15.80 -4.64
CA TYR A 34 -11.41 15.79 -3.21
C TYR A 34 -10.28 15.18 -2.38
N TRP A 35 -9.72 14.07 -2.82
CA TRP A 35 -8.56 13.44 -2.18
C TRP A 35 -7.25 14.19 -2.44
N PHE A 36 -7.02 14.67 -3.67
CA PHE A 36 -5.75 15.30 -4.05
C PHE A 36 -5.49 16.63 -3.31
N PHE A 37 -6.53 17.31 -2.83
CA PHE A 37 -6.45 18.56 -2.05
C PHE A 37 -6.20 18.37 -0.56
N ASP A 38 -5.99 17.14 -0.08
CA ASP A 38 -5.62 16.90 1.31
C ASP A 38 -4.26 17.54 1.63
N ASN A 39 -4.25 18.43 2.63
CA ASN A 39 -3.07 19.17 3.07
C ASN A 39 -1.97 18.25 3.60
N ASP A 40 -2.34 17.08 4.13
CA ASP A 40 -1.39 16.11 4.67
C ASP A 40 -0.56 15.45 3.56
N LEU A 41 -0.96 15.59 2.30
CA LEU A 41 -0.27 15.01 1.15
C LEU A 41 0.72 15.99 0.46
N ILE A 42 0.84 17.22 0.95
CA ILE A 42 1.75 18.22 0.36
C ILE A 42 3.17 18.05 0.95
N ASP A 43 4.17 17.86 0.08
CA ASP A 43 5.59 17.89 0.46
C ASP A 43 6.19 19.28 0.19
N ASN A 44 6.47 19.58 -1.07
CA ASN A 44 6.96 20.90 -1.48
C ASN A 44 5.82 21.77 -2.03
N LYS A 45 5.43 22.82 -1.28
CA LYS A 45 4.32 23.73 -1.66
C LYS A 45 4.48 24.37 -3.04
N TRP A 46 5.70 24.72 -3.45
CA TRP A 46 5.95 25.35 -4.75
C TRP A 46 5.80 24.35 -5.90
N LEU A 47 6.42 23.18 -5.79
CA LEU A 47 6.27 22.12 -6.80
C LEU A 47 4.83 21.58 -6.84
N TYR A 48 4.17 21.48 -5.69
CA TYR A 48 2.75 21.13 -5.60
C TYR A 48 1.88 22.14 -6.34
N GLY A 49 2.12 23.45 -6.16
CA GLY A 49 1.41 24.50 -6.90
C GLY A 49 1.59 24.39 -8.42
N LEU A 50 2.80 24.05 -8.89
CA LEU A 50 3.07 23.80 -10.31
C LEU A 50 2.35 22.55 -10.83
N LEU A 51 2.38 21.46 -10.05
CA LEU A 51 1.66 20.23 -10.37
C LEU A 51 0.15 20.46 -10.43
N LEU A 52 -0.39 21.19 -9.46
CA LEU A 52 -1.80 21.55 -9.39
C LEU A 52 -2.21 22.39 -10.61
N LEU A 53 -1.43 23.43 -10.95
CA LEU A 53 -1.68 24.25 -12.14
C LEU A 53 -1.75 23.40 -13.40
N SER A 54 -0.82 22.46 -13.55
CA SER A 54 -0.77 21.55 -14.69
C SER A 54 -1.98 20.61 -14.76
N ILE A 55 -2.25 19.87 -13.68
CA ILE A 55 -3.36 18.91 -13.61
C ILE A 55 -4.71 19.62 -13.79
N THR A 56 -4.90 20.79 -13.17
CA THR A 56 -6.12 21.59 -13.34
C THR A 56 -6.28 22.07 -14.78
N PHE A 57 -5.23 22.58 -15.43
CA PHE A 57 -5.30 23.00 -16.82
C PHE A 57 -5.66 21.84 -17.76
N ASP A 58 -4.99 20.69 -17.62
CA ASP A 58 -5.27 19.52 -18.46
C ASP A 58 -6.67 18.96 -18.21
N SER A 59 -7.14 18.98 -16.95
CA SER A 59 -8.52 18.59 -16.59
C SER A 59 -9.54 19.52 -17.23
N LEU A 60 -9.34 20.84 -17.15
CA LEU A 60 -10.22 21.82 -17.79
C LEU A 60 -10.23 21.67 -19.33
N ARG A 61 -9.09 21.37 -19.95
CA ARG A 61 -9.01 21.09 -21.38
C ARG A 61 -9.83 19.85 -21.75
N VAL A 62 -9.73 18.78 -20.97
CA VAL A 62 -10.52 17.55 -21.18
C VAL A 62 -12.02 17.83 -21.00
N LEU A 63 -12.42 18.55 -19.95
CA LEU A 63 -13.80 18.94 -19.71
C LEU A 63 -14.36 19.82 -20.83
N TYR A 64 -13.54 20.74 -21.38
CA TYR A 64 -13.91 21.54 -22.54
C TYR A 64 -14.12 20.71 -23.81
N ILE A 65 -13.32 19.66 -24.01
CA ILE A 65 -13.52 18.70 -25.10
C ILE A 65 -14.80 17.88 -24.87
N TRP A 66 -15.07 17.43 -23.64
CA TRP A 66 -16.30 16.70 -23.31
C TRP A 66 -17.56 17.55 -23.45
N TYR A 67 -17.48 18.84 -23.13
CA TYR A 67 -18.52 19.81 -23.44
C TYR A 67 -18.83 19.83 -24.96
N HIS A 68 -17.81 19.72 -25.81
CA HIS A 68 -17.96 19.56 -27.26
C HIS A 68 -18.35 18.15 -27.72
N TYR A 69 -18.57 17.19 -26.81
CA TYR A 69 -19.14 15.89 -27.12
C TYR A 69 -20.60 15.75 -26.65
N TRP A 70 -21.08 16.71 -25.84
CA TRP A 70 -22.39 16.64 -25.19
C TRP A 70 -23.59 16.72 -26.14
N ALA A 71 -23.41 17.40 -27.27
CA ALA A 71 -24.48 17.73 -28.22
C ALA A 71 -24.07 17.54 -29.68
N ILE A 72 -23.26 16.51 -29.97
CA ILE A 72 -22.86 16.17 -31.35
C ILE A 72 -24.12 16.07 -32.22
N SER A 73 -24.14 16.81 -33.33
CA SER A 73 -25.22 16.71 -34.32
C SER A 73 -24.69 16.92 -35.74
N ILE A 74 -25.42 16.39 -36.71
CA ILE A 74 -25.17 16.61 -38.14
C ILE A 74 -26.36 17.40 -38.68
N PRO A 75 -26.14 18.55 -39.33
CA PRO A 75 -27.24 19.32 -39.90
C PRO A 75 -27.89 18.53 -41.05
N LYS A 76 -29.21 18.65 -41.20
CA LYS A 76 -29.92 18.10 -42.36
C LYS A 76 -29.85 19.12 -43.50
N PRO A 77 -29.48 18.72 -44.73
CA PRO A 77 -29.50 19.64 -45.86
C PRO A 77 -30.95 20.08 -46.13
N PRO A 78 -31.20 21.39 -46.28
CA PRO A 78 -32.49 21.89 -46.75
C PRO A 78 -32.80 21.41 -48.17
N GLU A 79 -34.07 21.50 -48.57
CA GLU A 79 -34.46 21.33 -49.97
C GLU A 79 -33.92 22.51 -50.79
N PHE A 80 -33.10 22.25 -51.80
CA PHE A 80 -32.44 23.30 -52.58
C PHE A 80 -33.37 23.84 -53.66
N LYS A 81 -33.77 25.12 -53.55
CA LYS A 81 -34.76 25.78 -54.41
C LYS A 81 -34.16 26.95 -55.17
N SER A 82 -33.30 27.71 -54.50
CA SER A 82 -32.57 28.84 -55.05
C SER A 82 -31.49 28.37 -56.04
N LYS A 83 -31.18 29.22 -57.04
CA LYS A 83 -30.06 29.00 -57.97
C LYS A 83 -29.05 30.15 -57.86
N PRO A 84 -28.35 30.29 -56.72
CA PRO A 84 -27.42 31.40 -56.52
C PRO A 84 -26.25 31.32 -57.48
N THR A 85 -25.75 32.47 -57.90
CA THR A 85 -24.48 32.53 -58.65
C THR A 85 -23.29 32.27 -57.73
N VAL A 86 -22.31 31.49 -58.20
CA VAL A 86 -21.16 31.06 -57.38
C VAL A 86 -19.85 31.52 -58.00
N ASP A 87 -19.05 32.22 -57.20
CA ASP A 87 -17.65 32.52 -57.50
C ASP A 87 -16.74 31.62 -56.64
N VAL A 88 -15.74 31.01 -57.26
CA VAL A 88 -14.74 30.17 -56.58
C VAL A 88 -13.39 30.85 -56.67
N LEU A 89 -12.81 31.23 -55.53
CA LEU A 89 -11.57 31.96 -55.45
C LEU A 89 -10.49 31.07 -54.85
N THR A 90 -9.37 30.97 -55.56
CA THR A 90 -8.13 30.42 -55.01
C THR A 90 -7.00 31.43 -55.15
N THR A 91 -5.96 31.29 -54.33
CA THR A 91 -4.84 32.25 -54.27
C THR A 91 -3.55 31.62 -54.74
N TYR A 92 -2.64 32.42 -55.30
CA TYR A 92 -1.26 32.02 -55.53
C TYR A 92 -0.30 33.03 -54.91
N PHE A 93 0.72 32.51 -54.22
CA PHE A 93 1.85 33.28 -53.71
C PHE A 93 3.16 32.84 -54.39
N PRO A 94 4.09 33.77 -54.69
CA PRO A 94 5.37 33.43 -55.29
C PRO A 94 6.09 32.27 -54.57
N GLY A 95 6.46 31.23 -55.33
CA GLY A 95 7.20 30.06 -54.82
C GLY A 95 6.33 28.83 -54.53
N GLU A 96 5.00 28.93 -54.62
CA GLU A 96 4.14 27.76 -54.58
C GLU A 96 4.28 26.90 -55.86
N PRO A 97 4.21 25.55 -55.78
CA PRO A 97 4.40 24.71 -56.95
C PRO A 97 3.29 24.91 -58.00
N TYR A 98 3.67 25.22 -59.25
CA TYR A 98 2.69 25.43 -60.34
C TYR A 98 1.74 24.25 -60.53
N GLN A 99 2.25 23.01 -60.49
CA GLN A 99 1.44 21.80 -60.66
C GLN A 99 0.36 21.66 -59.58
N MET A 100 0.62 22.14 -58.36
CA MET A 100 -0.35 22.11 -57.27
C MET A 100 -1.51 23.07 -57.56
N VAL A 101 -1.18 24.31 -57.93
CA VAL A 101 -2.16 25.37 -58.24
C VAL A 101 -3.00 25.00 -59.46
N THR A 102 -2.37 24.56 -60.55
CA THR A 102 -3.08 24.20 -61.79
C THR A 102 -3.99 22.99 -61.59
N LYS A 103 -3.58 22.00 -60.78
CA LYS A 103 -4.43 20.85 -60.43
C LYS A 103 -5.69 21.27 -59.68
N THR A 104 -5.55 22.19 -58.73
CA THR A 104 -6.69 22.76 -57.98
C THR A 104 -7.63 23.55 -58.89
N LEU A 105 -7.08 24.40 -59.77
CA LEU A 105 -7.86 25.16 -60.76
C LEU A 105 -8.63 24.26 -61.73
N LEU A 106 -8.02 23.19 -62.23
CA LEU A 106 -8.69 22.20 -63.08
C LEU A 106 -9.80 21.46 -62.33
N ALA A 107 -9.61 21.17 -61.04
CA ALA A 107 -10.66 20.55 -60.22
C ALA A 107 -11.84 21.51 -59.97
N ILE A 108 -11.59 22.81 -59.78
CA ILE A 108 -12.65 23.83 -59.68
C ILE A 108 -13.50 23.85 -60.95
N LYS A 109 -12.88 23.76 -62.13
CA LYS A 109 -13.59 23.70 -63.42
C LYS A 109 -14.47 22.46 -63.60
N LYS A 110 -14.21 21.39 -62.83
CA LYS A 110 -14.97 20.12 -62.87
C LYS A 110 -16.10 20.06 -61.85
N LEU A 111 -16.32 21.11 -61.06
CA LEU A 111 -17.48 21.18 -60.17
C LEU A 111 -18.78 21.08 -60.99
N ASN A 112 -19.72 20.26 -60.53
CA ASN A 112 -20.99 20.02 -61.22
C ASN A 112 -21.84 21.28 -61.33
N TYR A 113 -21.77 22.15 -60.32
CA TYR A 113 -22.54 23.39 -60.26
C TYR A 113 -21.87 24.51 -61.08
N PRO A 114 -22.62 25.25 -61.92
CA PRO A 114 -22.08 26.38 -62.68
C PRO A 114 -21.39 27.42 -61.79
N ASN A 115 -20.14 27.75 -62.09
CA ASN A 115 -19.35 28.67 -61.29
C ASN A 115 -18.37 29.49 -62.13
N THR A 116 -17.94 30.64 -61.59
CA THR A 116 -16.83 31.42 -62.14
C THR A 116 -15.59 31.23 -61.27
N ALA A 117 -14.52 30.67 -61.85
CA ALA A 117 -13.25 30.45 -61.16
C ALA A 117 -12.37 31.70 -61.24
N TYR A 118 -11.78 32.09 -60.11
CA TYR A 118 -10.81 33.17 -59.99
C TYR A 118 -9.49 32.66 -59.41
N LEU A 119 -8.39 32.99 -60.09
CA LEU A 119 -7.04 32.89 -59.53
C LEU A 119 -6.61 34.27 -59.03
N CYS A 120 -6.46 34.42 -57.72
CA CYS A 120 -5.97 35.64 -57.09
C CYS A 120 -4.43 35.52 -56.95
N ASP A 121 -3.70 36.10 -57.88
CA ASP A 121 -2.25 35.95 -58.04
C ASP A 121 -1.48 37.15 -57.46
N GLU A 122 -0.68 36.92 -56.41
CA GLU A 122 0.17 37.95 -55.79
C GLU A 122 1.49 38.23 -56.54
N ALA A 123 1.83 37.44 -57.56
CA ALA A 123 3.03 37.53 -58.37
C ALA A 123 2.79 38.16 -59.75
N ASN A 124 1.54 38.18 -60.22
CA ASN A 124 1.20 38.45 -61.63
C ASN A 124 2.01 37.56 -62.57
N ASP A 125 2.02 36.26 -62.26
CA ASP A 125 2.86 35.25 -62.89
C ASP A 125 2.45 35.01 -64.35
N PRO A 126 3.36 35.17 -65.34
CA PRO A 126 3.03 35.01 -66.75
C PRO A 126 2.50 33.63 -67.11
N TYR A 127 3.07 32.57 -66.52
CA TYR A 127 2.67 31.19 -66.79
C TYR A 127 1.25 30.92 -66.28
N LEU A 128 0.95 31.33 -65.04
CA LEU A 128 -0.40 31.16 -64.48
C LEU A 128 -1.43 32.04 -65.17
N LYS A 129 -1.05 33.23 -65.63
CA LYS A 129 -1.92 34.11 -66.41
C LYS A 129 -2.32 33.47 -67.75
N GLU A 130 -1.34 32.92 -68.48
CA GLU A 130 -1.60 32.19 -69.73
C GLU A 130 -2.44 30.94 -69.48
N PHE A 131 -2.12 30.17 -68.42
CA PHE A 131 -2.91 29.01 -68.02
C PHE A 131 -4.37 29.37 -67.74
N CYS A 132 -4.62 30.49 -67.05
CA CYS A 132 -5.96 30.97 -66.75
C CYS A 132 -6.74 31.34 -68.03
N ILE A 133 -6.10 32.03 -68.98
CA ILE A 133 -6.70 32.38 -70.28
C ILE A 133 -7.12 31.10 -71.02
N ASN A 134 -6.23 30.11 -71.10
CA ASN A 134 -6.46 28.87 -71.83
C ASN A 134 -7.59 28.01 -71.25
N HIS A 135 -7.93 28.18 -69.97
CA HIS A 135 -8.96 27.38 -69.27
C HIS A 135 -10.21 28.18 -68.88
N GLY A 136 -10.32 29.43 -69.33
CA GLY A 136 -11.45 30.32 -69.01
C GLY A 136 -11.58 30.58 -67.51
N ILE A 137 -10.47 30.87 -66.84
CA ILE A 137 -10.37 31.25 -65.43
C ILE A 137 -10.04 32.74 -65.36
N LYS A 138 -10.68 33.49 -64.46
CA LYS A 138 -10.39 34.91 -64.28
C LYS A 138 -9.11 35.09 -63.45
N HIS A 139 -8.05 35.57 -64.08
CA HIS A 139 -6.82 35.95 -63.39
C HIS A 139 -6.98 37.35 -62.78
N VAL A 140 -6.68 37.49 -61.49
CA VAL A 140 -6.75 38.75 -60.75
C VAL A 140 -5.45 38.98 -60.02
N THR A 141 -4.88 40.17 -60.14
CA THR A 141 -3.65 40.54 -59.45
C THR A 141 -3.76 41.93 -58.81
N ARG A 142 -2.78 42.28 -57.98
CA ARG A 142 -2.67 43.58 -57.30
C ARG A 142 -1.21 43.99 -57.12
N ASN A 143 -0.98 45.31 -57.07
CA ASN A 143 0.37 45.88 -56.98
C ASN A 143 0.87 46.06 -55.53
N ASN A 144 0.01 45.87 -54.53
CA ASN A 144 0.33 46.06 -53.11
C ASN A 144 -0.05 44.82 -52.26
N ARG A 145 0.95 44.16 -51.65
CA ARG A 145 0.77 42.93 -50.87
C ARG A 145 0.37 43.18 -49.40
N ILE A 146 -0.60 44.08 -49.19
CA ILE A 146 -1.12 44.40 -47.85
C ILE A 146 -2.08 43.29 -47.40
N ASP A 147 -2.03 42.87 -46.14
CA ASP A 147 -2.93 41.85 -45.55
C ASP A 147 -2.90 40.46 -46.21
N ALA A 148 -1.83 40.14 -46.94
CA ALA A 148 -1.56 38.82 -47.54
C ALA A 148 -2.82 38.20 -48.20
N LYS A 149 -3.16 36.95 -47.85
CA LYS A 149 -4.31 36.21 -48.40
C LYS A 149 -5.63 36.97 -48.30
N ALA A 150 -5.95 37.55 -47.15
CA ALA A 150 -7.20 38.30 -46.96
C ALA A 150 -7.28 39.51 -47.88
N GLY A 151 -6.17 40.26 -48.03
CA GLY A 151 -6.08 41.38 -48.96
C GLY A 151 -6.21 40.96 -50.42
N ASN A 152 -5.64 39.80 -50.78
CA ASN A 152 -5.71 39.25 -52.13
C ASN A 152 -7.14 38.83 -52.49
N ILE A 153 -7.83 38.13 -51.58
CA ILE A 153 -9.24 37.78 -51.73
C ILE A 153 -10.10 39.04 -51.82
N ASN A 154 -9.91 40.01 -50.93
CA ASN A 154 -10.66 41.27 -50.95
C ASN A 154 -10.47 42.06 -52.24
N ASN A 155 -9.32 41.96 -52.89
CA ASN A 155 -9.09 42.56 -54.20
C ASN A 155 -9.93 41.88 -55.29
N ALA A 156 -9.97 40.55 -55.31
CA ALA A 156 -10.80 39.79 -56.24
C ALA A 156 -12.31 39.98 -55.97
N LEU A 157 -12.71 40.14 -54.70
CA LEU A 157 -14.09 40.44 -54.32
C LEU A 157 -14.60 41.77 -54.89
N LYS A 158 -13.76 42.68 -55.39
CA LYS A 158 -14.23 43.92 -56.06
C LYS A 158 -14.81 43.67 -57.45
N ILE A 159 -14.46 42.56 -58.09
CA ILE A 159 -14.89 42.21 -59.44
C ILE A 159 -15.71 40.91 -59.50
N ALA A 160 -15.61 40.08 -58.45
CA ALA A 160 -16.43 38.91 -58.23
C ALA A 160 -17.84 39.35 -57.77
N ASN A 161 -18.88 38.91 -58.47
CA ASN A 161 -20.28 39.34 -58.29
C ASN A 161 -21.23 38.20 -57.91
N GLY A 162 -20.70 37.02 -57.61
CA GLY A 162 -21.49 35.86 -57.20
C GLY A 162 -22.22 36.11 -55.87
N ASP A 163 -23.44 35.60 -55.76
CA ASP A 163 -24.23 35.61 -54.52
C ASP A 163 -23.52 34.83 -53.39
N ILE A 164 -22.79 33.78 -53.80
CA ILE A 164 -22.03 32.88 -52.95
C ILE A 164 -20.58 32.84 -53.41
N CYS A 165 -19.67 32.76 -52.44
CA CYS A 165 -18.22 32.84 -52.63
C CYS A 165 -17.55 31.65 -51.92
N LEU A 166 -16.94 30.73 -52.68
CA LEU A 166 -16.13 29.65 -52.14
C LEU A 166 -14.66 30.08 -52.13
N VAL A 167 -14.04 30.06 -50.95
CA VAL A 167 -12.60 30.29 -50.79
C VAL A 167 -11.88 28.96 -50.62
N LEU A 168 -10.96 28.64 -51.54
CA LEU A 168 -10.13 27.44 -51.52
C LEU A 168 -8.65 27.80 -51.47
N ASP A 169 -7.89 27.15 -50.60
CA ASP A 169 -6.43 27.22 -50.66
C ASP A 169 -5.92 26.52 -51.94
N PRO A 170 -4.79 26.98 -52.51
CA PRO A 170 -4.25 26.44 -53.77
C PRO A 170 -3.82 24.97 -53.69
N ASP A 171 -3.67 24.42 -52.49
CA ASP A 171 -3.31 23.03 -52.25
C ASP A 171 -4.53 22.11 -51.99
N HIS A 172 -5.75 22.66 -51.95
CA HIS A 172 -6.98 21.91 -51.67
C HIS A 172 -7.78 21.61 -52.92
N ILE A 173 -7.86 20.31 -53.25
CA ILE A 173 -8.56 19.82 -54.44
C ILE A 173 -10.02 19.52 -54.06
N PRO A 174 -11.02 20.21 -54.63
CA PRO A 174 -12.43 19.92 -54.36
C PRO A 174 -12.94 18.66 -55.07
N SER A 175 -13.96 18.04 -54.49
CA SER A 175 -14.80 17.01 -55.11
C SER A 175 -15.76 17.64 -56.11
N GLU A 176 -16.15 16.89 -57.15
CA GLU A 176 -17.04 17.40 -58.21
C GLU A 176 -18.42 17.80 -57.65
N ASP A 177 -18.87 17.12 -56.59
CA ASP A 177 -20.13 17.35 -55.86
C ASP A 177 -20.04 18.40 -54.73
N PHE A 178 -18.90 19.10 -54.58
CA PHE A 178 -18.68 20.02 -53.44
C PHE A 178 -19.82 21.03 -53.27
N LEU A 179 -20.20 21.72 -54.35
CA LEU A 179 -21.22 22.76 -54.31
C LEU A 179 -22.63 22.18 -54.17
N ASP A 180 -22.89 21.00 -54.75
CA ASP A 180 -24.17 20.30 -54.65
C ASP A 180 -24.53 19.97 -53.20
N VAL A 181 -23.50 19.64 -52.39
CA VAL A 181 -23.67 19.33 -50.97
C VAL A 181 -23.80 20.59 -50.09
N VAL A 182 -23.13 21.69 -50.45
CA VAL A 182 -22.99 22.87 -49.58
C VAL A 182 -24.04 23.94 -49.85
N LEU A 183 -24.39 24.21 -51.11
CA LEU A 183 -25.34 25.26 -51.48
C LEU A 183 -26.73 25.16 -50.83
N PRO A 184 -27.31 23.96 -50.59
CA PRO A 184 -28.63 23.84 -49.96
C PRO A 184 -28.73 24.54 -48.59
N TYR A 185 -27.63 24.68 -47.85
CA TYR A 185 -27.65 25.34 -46.53
C TYR A 185 -27.82 26.86 -46.60
N PHE A 186 -27.64 27.48 -47.78
CA PHE A 186 -27.88 28.91 -47.99
C PHE A 186 -29.34 29.26 -48.30
N GLU A 187 -30.26 28.28 -48.27
CA GLU A 187 -31.70 28.58 -48.26
C GLU A 187 -32.11 29.36 -47.01
N ASP A 188 -31.41 29.16 -45.89
CA ASP A 188 -31.54 30.03 -44.73
C ASP A 188 -30.75 31.34 -44.96
N GLU A 189 -31.49 32.44 -45.12
CA GLU A 189 -30.93 33.77 -45.35
C GLU A 189 -30.01 34.24 -44.21
N GLN A 190 -30.12 33.69 -43.00
CA GLN A 190 -29.25 34.05 -41.87
C GLN A 190 -27.89 33.36 -41.91
N VAL A 191 -27.72 32.33 -42.75
CA VAL A 191 -26.44 31.62 -42.89
C VAL A 191 -25.44 32.51 -43.62
N GLY A 192 -24.42 32.96 -42.88
CA GLY A 192 -23.33 33.77 -43.41
C GLY A 192 -22.22 32.93 -44.04
N PHE A 193 -21.98 31.72 -43.53
CA PHE A 193 -21.01 30.80 -44.11
C PHE A 193 -21.29 29.33 -43.76
N VAL A 194 -20.79 28.45 -44.63
CA VAL A 194 -20.81 27.00 -44.46
C VAL A 194 -19.37 26.49 -44.51
N GLN A 195 -18.94 25.82 -43.46
CA GLN A 195 -17.62 25.22 -43.37
C GLN A 195 -17.70 23.71 -43.59
N THR A 196 -16.76 23.18 -44.37
CA THR A 196 -16.62 21.73 -44.63
C THR A 196 -15.38 21.16 -43.92
N VAL A 197 -15.24 19.84 -43.92
CA VAL A 197 -14.10 19.13 -43.33
C VAL A 197 -12.83 19.46 -44.07
N GLN A 198 -11.76 19.75 -43.33
CA GLN A 198 -10.41 19.78 -43.90
C GLN A 198 -9.76 18.39 -43.76
N SER A 199 -9.42 17.78 -44.90
CA SER A 199 -8.73 16.48 -44.97
C SER A 199 -7.40 16.60 -45.72
N TYR A 200 -6.52 15.61 -45.55
CA TYR A 200 -5.18 15.65 -46.17
C TYR A 200 -4.87 14.35 -46.92
N TYR A 201 -4.34 14.46 -48.14
CA TYR A 201 -3.99 13.29 -48.95
C TYR A 201 -2.54 12.82 -48.76
N ASN A 202 -1.67 13.63 -48.14
CA ASN A 202 -0.25 13.31 -47.91
C ASN A 202 0.06 12.79 -46.49
N CYS A 203 -0.94 12.37 -45.71
CA CYS A 203 -0.77 11.88 -44.33
C CYS A 203 0.28 10.77 -44.18
N ASN A 204 0.52 9.97 -45.23
CA ASN A 204 1.47 8.85 -45.21
C ASN A 204 2.86 9.22 -45.76
N SER A 205 3.09 10.48 -46.15
CA SER A 205 4.37 10.94 -46.72
C SER A 205 5.48 11.03 -45.68
N SER A 206 5.17 11.50 -44.47
CA SER A 206 6.07 11.53 -43.32
C SER A 206 5.30 11.38 -41.99
N LEU A 207 6.02 11.07 -40.92
CA LEU A 207 5.52 11.07 -39.55
C LEU A 207 5.08 12.47 -39.10
N VAL A 208 5.70 13.53 -39.63
CA VAL A 208 5.27 14.91 -39.38
C VAL A 208 3.90 15.16 -40.02
N ALA A 209 3.72 14.80 -41.30
CA ALA A 209 2.43 14.92 -41.98
C ALA A 209 1.34 14.11 -41.27
N ARG A 210 1.67 12.86 -40.87
CA ARG A 210 0.79 12.00 -40.09
C ARG A 210 0.43 12.63 -38.73
N GLY A 211 1.44 13.09 -37.98
CA GLY A 211 1.25 13.67 -36.66
C GLY A 211 0.43 14.96 -36.71
N ALA A 212 0.67 15.81 -37.71
CA ALA A 212 -0.10 17.03 -37.94
C ALA A 212 -1.58 16.72 -38.23
N ALA A 213 -1.86 15.72 -39.07
CA ALA A 213 -3.23 15.28 -39.35
C ALA A 213 -3.90 14.63 -38.12
N GLU A 214 -3.17 13.77 -37.40
CA GLU A 214 -3.66 13.10 -36.18
C GLU A 214 -4.15 14.10 -35.11
N GLN A 215 -3.53 15.28 -35.02
CA GLN A 215 -3.95 16.35 -34.09
C GLN A 215 -5.30 16.99 -34.47
N THR A 216 -5.72 16.93 -35.73
CA THR A 216 -6.92 17.63 -36.22
C THR A 216 -8.18 16.75 -36.29
N TYR A 217 -8.06 15.42 -36.27
CA TYR A 217 -9.19 14.50 -36.51
C TYR A 217 -10.37 14.70 -35.55
N HIS A 218 -10.10 14.90 -34.26
CA HIS A 218 -11.16 15.16 -33.28
C HIS A 218 -11.77 16.56 -33.44
N PHE A 219 -10.96 17.54 -33.85
CA PHE A 219 -11.41 18.90 -34.08
C PHE A 219 -12.38 18.96 -35.27
N TYR A 220 -11.98 18.46 -36.43
CA TYR A 220 -12.85 18.40 -37.63
C TYR A 220 -13.93 17.32 -37.55
N GLY A 221 -13.85 16.39 -36.61
CA GLY A 221 -14.90 15.42 -36.38
C GLY A 221 -15.95 15.93 -35.37
N PRO A 222 -16.04 15.28 -34.20
CA PRO A 222 -17.09 15.51 -33.21
C PRO A 222 -17.11 16.93 -32.63
N VAL A 223 -15.97 17.62 -32.53
CA VAL A 223 -15.93 18.98 -31.96
C VAL A 223 -16.66 19.98 -32.85
N MET A 224 -16.31 20.05 -34.14
CA MET A 224 -16.96 20.97 -35.09
C MET A 224 -18.44 20.62 -35.33
N MET A 225 -18.81 19.33 -35.26
CA MET A 225 -20.22 18.90 -35.25
C MET A 225 -21.01 19.51 -34.09
N THR A 226 -20.46 19.54 -32.88
CA THR A 226 -21.12 20.18 -31.74
C THR A 226 -21.06 21.70 -31.83
N MET A 227 -19.98 22.28 -32.37
CA MET A 227 -19.89 23.73 -32.60
C MET A 227 -20.98 24.22 -33.56
N ASN A 228 -21.42 23.38 -34.52
CA ASN A 228 -22.60 23.62 -35.35
C ASN A 228 -23.87 23.73 -34.52
N THR A 229 -24.14 22.76 -33.64
CA THR A 229 -25.27 22.80 -32.71
C THR A 229 -25.24 24.02 -31.79
N TYR A 230 -24.03 24.50 -31.44
CA TYR A 230 -23.84 25.64 -30.56
C TYR A 230 -23.84 26.99 -31.27
N GLY A 231 -23.85 27.04 -32.60
CA GLY A 231 -23.81 28.29 -33.37
C GLY A 231 -22.46 29.00 -33.28
N THR A 232 -21.38 28.21 -33.29
CA THR A 232 -20.00 28.66 -33.00
C THR A 232 -18.98 28.07 -33.97
N VAL A 233 -19.42 27.59 -35.14
CA VAL A 233 -18.52 26.99 -36.16
C VAL A 233 -17.42 27.97 -36.52
N ASN A 234 -16.18 27.50 -36.59
CA ASN A 234 -15.05 28.32 -37.03
C ASN A 234 -14.91 28.23 -38.56
N ALA A 235 -14.55 29.34 -39.21
CA ALA A 235 -14.01 29.28 -40.57
C ALA A 235 -12.52 28.90 -40.50
N ILE A 236 -12.07 27.97 -41.35
CA ILE A 236 -10.79 27.24 -41.15
C ILE A 236 -9.77 27.42 -42.30
N GLY A 237 -9.64 28.60 -42.88
CA GLY A 237 -8.61 28.84 -43.91
C GLY A 237 -9.00 28.38 -45.30
N ALA A 238 -9.51 27.17 -45.42
CA ALA A 238 -9.85 26.57 -46.70
C ALA A 238 -11.25 25.98 -46.68
N ASN A 239 -11.81 25.81 -47.88
CA ASN A 239 -13.02 25.03 -48.13
C ASN A 239 -14.23 25.58 -47.37
N CYS A 240 -14.26 26.92 -47.24
CA CYS A 240 -15.30 27.67 -46.59
C CYS A 240 -16.08 28.44 -47.66
N VAL A 241 -17.40 28.25 -47.65
CA VAL A 241 -18.32 28.93 -48.56
C VAL A 241 -18.98 30.05 -47.78
N PHE A 242 -18.97 31.25 -48.33
CA PHE A 242 -19.51 32.44 -47.73
C PHE A 242 -20.67 33.00 -48.55
N ARG A 243 -21.69 33.51 -47.86
CA ARG A 243 -22.67 34.39 -48.48
C ARG A 243 -22.02 35.74 -48.75
N ARG A 244 -22.12 36.24 -49.99
CA ARG A 244 -21.45 37.48 -50.38
C ARG A 244 -21.89 38.68 -49.55
N LYS A 245 -23.20 38.86 -49.37
CA LYS A 245 -23.78 39.89 -48.51
C LYS A 245 -23.24 39.86 -47.07
N ALA A 246 -22.96 38.67 -46.54
CA ALA A 246 -22.43 38.51 -45.20
C ALA A 246 -20.98 39.00 -45.11
N LEU A 247 -20.12 38.60 -46.05
CA LEU A 247 -18.75 39.10 -46.13
C LEU A 247 -18.70 40.62 -46.32
N ASP A 248 -19.52 41.18 -47.20
CA ASP A 248 -19.54 42.62 -47.43
C ASP A 248 -19.98 43.39 -46.17
N SER A 249 -20.88 42.83 -45.35
CA SER A 249 -21.35 43.44 -44.10
C SER A 249 -20.25 43.65 -43.04
N ILE A 250 -19.12 42.94 -43.17
CA ILE A 250 -17.94 43.08 -42.30
C ILE A 250 -16.76 43.72 -43.04
N GLY A 251 -16.96 44.21 -44.28
CA GLY A 251 -15.92 44.83 -45.09
C GLY A 251 -14.99 43.82 -45.79
N GLY A 252 -15.49 42.62 -46.08
CA GLY A 252 -14.76 41.54 -46.73
C GLY A 252 -14.07 40.57 -45.75
N HIS A 253 -13.14 39.80 -46.27
CA HIS A 253 -12.31 38.88 -45.50
C HIS A 253 -11.44 39.65 -44.51
N ALA A 254 -11.49 39.29 -43.23
CA ALA A 254 -10.78 40.02 -42.19
C ALA A 254 -9.26 39.81 -42.28
N ALA A 255 -8.46 40.84 -42.01
CA ALA A 255 -6.99 40.76 -42.04
C ALA A 255 -6.41 40.15 -40.76
N GLY A 256 -5.24 39.50 -40.87
CA GLY A 256 -4.48 38.97 -39.73
C GLY A 256 -3.71 37.69 -40.07
N LEU A 257 -2.98 37.14 -39.08
CA LEU A 257 -2.32 35.82 -39.21
C LEU A 257 -3.29 34.63 -39.06
N SER A 258 -4.49 34.89 -38.52
CA SER A 258 -5.59 33.95 -38.39
C SER A 258 -6.85 34.59 -38.97
N GLU A 259 -6.71 35.05 -40.21
CA GLU A 259 -7.70 35.80 -40.98
C GLU A 259 -9.08 35.14 -41.00
N ASP A 260 -9.14 33.81 -41.06
CA ASP A 260 -10.39 33.07 -41.22
C ASP A 260 -11.19 33.03 -39.92
N LEU A 261 -10.50 32.74 -38.81
CA LEU A 261 -11.09 32.82 -37.48
C LEU A 261 -11.55 34.26 -37.19
N HIS A 262 -10.77 35.25 -37.62
CA HIS A 262 -11.14 36.66 -37.50
C HIS A 262 -12.42 36.98 -38.31
N THR A 263 -12.53 36.47 -39.53
CA THR A 263 -13.73 36.61 -40.38
C THR A 263 -14.94 35.99 -39.67
N ALA A 264 -14.83 34.76 -39.17
CA ALA A 264 -15.91 34.09 -38.44
C ALA A 264 -16.35 34.88 -37.19
N MET A 265 -15.40 35.39 -36.40
CA MET A 265 -15.68 36.25 -35.24
C MET A 265 -16.48 37.50 -35.64
N ARG A 266 -16.11 38.18 -36.72
CA ARG A 266 -16.82 39.39 -37.17
C ARG A 266 -18.22 39.08 -37.71
N LEU A 267 -18.38 37.97 -38.44
CA LEU A 267 -19.69 37.52 -38.93
C LEU A 267 -20.63 37.16 -37.78
N HIS A 268 -20.17 36.38 -36.80
CA HIS A 268 -20.97 36.05 -35.61
C HIS A 268 -21.30 37.28 -34.76
N ALA A 269 -20.38 38.24 -34.63
CA ALA A 269 -20.65 39.50 -33.94
C ALA A 269 -21.75 40.32 -34.63
N LYS A 270 -21.85 40.22 -35.96
CA LYS A 270 -22.94 40.76 -36.80
C LYS A 270 -24.20 39.87 -36.85
N LYS A 271 -24.28 38.83 -36.03
CA LYS A 271 -25.42 37.90 -35.90
C LYS A 271 -25.67 36.98 -37.09
N TRP A 272 -24.73 36.88 -38.04
CA TRP A 272 -24.78 35.81 -39.04
C TRP A 272 -24.61 34.45 -38.37
N THR A 273 -25.35 33.45 -38.86
CA THR A 273 -25.22 32.05 -38.42
C THR A 273 -24.21 31.31 -39.30
N SER A 274 -23.78 30.16 -38.83
CA SER A 274 -22.76 29.34 -39.49
C SER A 274 -23.15 27.87 -39.44
N VAL A 275 -22.89 27.14 -40.52
CA VAL A 275 -23.18 25.71 -40.62
C VAL A 275 -21.88 24.91 -40.80
N TYR A 276 -21.78 23.75 -40.18
CA TYR A 276 -20.69 22.80 -40.41
C TYR A 276 -21.21 21.54 -41.12
N VAL A 277 -20.62 21.22 -42.27
CA VAL A 277 -20.93 20.00 -43.03
C VAL A 277 -19.82 18.97 -42.77
N PRO A 278 -20.09 17.89 -42.01
CA PRO A 278 -19.09 16.88 -41.66
C PRO A 278 -18.87 15.86 -42.80
N GLN A 279 -18.51 16.37 -43.99
CA GLN A 279 -18.18 15.58 -45.16
C GLN A 279 -16.85 16.06 -45.76
N VAL A 280 -16.03 15.10 -46.16
CA VAL A 280 -14.76 15.35 -46.84
C VAL A 280 -15.07 15.69 -48.30
N LEU A 281 -15.16 16.99 -48.59
CA LEU A 281 -15.40 17.50 -49.94
C LEU A 281 -14.13 18.07 -50.59
N THR A 282 -13.06 18.19 -49.82
CA THR A 282 -11.75 18.67 -50.29
C THR A 282 -10.63 17.90 -49.60
N SER A 283 -9.50 17.77 -50.29
CA SER A 283 -8.28 17.19 -49.72
C SER A 283 -7.06 18.06 -50.03
N GLY A 284 -6.37 18.49 -48.97
CA GLY A 284 -5.19 19.36 -49.02
C GLY A 284 -3.87 18.69 -48.62
N LEU A 285 -2.85 19.51 -48.36
CA LEU A 285 -1.53 19.07 -47.90
C LEU A 285 -1.27 19.45 -46.43
N ALA A 286 -0.99 18.44 -45.61
CA ALA A 286 -0.39 18.62 -44.30
C ALA A 286 1.11 18.99 -44.45
N PRO A 287 1.70 19.73 -43.51
CA PRO A 287 3.15 19.99 -43.53
C PRO A 287 3.92 18.67 -43.43
N ASP A 288 4.86 18.48 -44.34
CA ASP A 288 5.57 17.20 -44.52
C ASP A 288 6.99 17.19 -43.91
N THR A 289 7.53 18.37 -43.56
CA THR A 289 8.76 18.54 -42.79
C THR A 289 8.51 19.24 -41.45
N LEU A 290 9.37 18.97 -40.47
CA LEU A 290 9.27 19.55 -39.13
C LEU A 290 9.35 21.09 -39.15
N GLY A 291 10.16 21.66 -40.05
CA GLY A 291 10.32 23.10 -40.20
C GLY A 291 9.05 23.78 -40.71
N ALA A 292 8.42 23.19 -41.73
CA ALA A 292 7.14 23.64 -42.26
C ALA A 292 6.03 23.57 -41.19
N TYR A 293 5.96 22.46 -40.44
CA TYR A 293 5.00 22.31 -39.35
C TYR A 293 5.21 23.36 -38.25
N TYR A 294 6.44 23.61 -37.82
CA TYR A 294 6.73 24.62 -36.82
C TYR A 294 6.39 26.05 -37.24
N LYS A 295 6.64 26.43 -38.50
CA LYS A 295 6.19 27.72 -39.05
C LYS A 295 4.67 27.86 -38.98
N GLN A 296 3.95 26.80 -39.35
CA GLN A 296 2.50 26.78 -39.28
C GLN A 296 1.99 26.91 -37.84
N GLN A 297 2.54 26.15 -36.90
CA GLN A 297 2.15 26.21 -35.48
C GLN A 297 2.46 27.57 -34.85
N LEU A 298 3.59 28.19 -35.18
CA LEU A 298 3.91 29.54 -34.71
C LEU A 298 2.94 30.58 -35.26
N LYS A 299 2.58 30.48 -36.56
CA LYS A 299 1.59 31.36 -37.20
C LYS A 299 0.24 31.24 -36.48
N TRP A 300 -0.25 30.02 -36.27
CA TRP A 300 -1.53 29.79 -35.61
C TRP A 300 -1.54 30.22 -34.14
N SER A 301 -0.49 29.90 -33.38
CA SER A 301 -0.37 30.31 -31.98
C SER A 301 -0.33 31.83 -31.85
N ARG A 302 0.54 32.52 -32.61
CA ARG A 302 0.64 33.99 -32.59
C ARG A 302 -0.67 34.65 -33.03
N GLY A 303 -1.28 34.16 -34.11
CA GLY A 303 -2.47 34.74 -34.70
C GLY A 303 -3.70 34.62 -33.79
N THR A 304 -3.93 33.45 -33.20
CA THR A 304 -5.05 33.25 -32.28
C THR A 304 -4.90 34.04 -30.98
N PHE A 305 -3.70 34.14 -30.41
CA PHE A 305 -3.45 35.02 -29.28
C PHE A 305 -3.63 36.50 -29.64
N GLU A 306 -3.23 36.94 -30.85
CA GLU A 306 -3.50 38.30 -31.30
C GLU A 306 -5.01 38.60 -31.28
N LEU A 307 -5.82 37.68 -31.81
CA LEU A 307 -7.28 37.81 -31.80
C LEU A 307 -7.84 37.85 -30.37
N LEU A 308 -7.33 37.02 -29.46
CA LEU A 308 -7.75 37.01 -28.05
C LEU A 308 -7.54 38.38 -27.38
N PHE A 309 -6.40 39.02 -27.61
CA PHE A 309 -6.06 40.25 -26.90
C PHE A 309 -6.50 41.53 -27.63
N THR A 310 -6.75 41.49 -28.95
CA THR A 310 -7.07 42.70 -29.74
C THR A 310 -8.47 42.73 -30.34
N VAL A 311 -9.02 41.57 -30.71
CA VAL A 311 -10.30 41.48 -31.42
C VAL A 311 -11.41 41.04 -30.48
N TYR A 312 -11.18 39.96 -29.72
CA TYR A 312 -12.17 39.39 -28.81
C TYR A 312 -12.73 40.42 -27.80
N PRO A 313 -11.93 41.29 -27.14
CA PRO A 313 -12.46 42.27 -26.20
C PRO A 313 -13.38 43.30 -26.87
N LYS A 314 -13.08 43.67 -28.13
CA LYS A 314 -13.88 44.61 -28.92
C LYS A 314 -15.22 44.01 -29.34
N LEU A 315 -15.24 42.72 -29.64
CA LEU A 315 -16.45 42.00 -30.08
C LEU A 315 -17.23 41.34 -28.93
N PHE A 316 -16.69 41.33 -27.70
CA PHE A 316 -17.22 40.58 -26.56
C PHE A 316 -18.72 40.80 -26.29
N LYS A 317 -19.17 42.06 -26.31
CA LYS A 317 -20.58 42.42 -26.05
C LYS A 317 -21.53 41.98 -27.17
N GLN A 318 -21.01 41.72 -28.36
CA GLN A 318 -21.80 41.34 -29.55
C GLN A 318 -22.01 39.83 -29.64
N PHE A 319 -21.21 39.03 -28.92
CA PHE A 319 -21.29 37.58 -28.89
C PHE A 319 -22.40 37.04 -27.97
N THR A 320 -22.95 35.88 -28.34
CA THR A 320 -23.74 35.05 -27.41
C THR A 320 -22.87 34.50 -26.28
N ASN A 321 -23.46 34.03 -25.18
CA ASN A 321 -22.67 33.47 -24.07
C ASN A 321 -21.82 32.26 -24.49
N ARG A 322 -22.30 31.43 -25.42
CA ARG A 322 -21.51 30.32 -25.99
C ARG A 322 -20.36 30.81 -26.85
N GLN A 323 -20.60 31.80 -27.72
CA GLN A 323 -19.55 32.43 -28.53
C GLN A 323 -18.48 33.10 -27.65
N LYS A 324 -18.88 33.79 -26.57
CA LYS A 324 -17.95 34.35 -25.58
C LYS A 324 -17.06 33.25 -25.00
N LEU A 325 -17.65 32.14 -24.54
CA LEU A 325 -16.92 31.02 -23.98
C LEU A 325 -15.93 30.43 -25.01
N HIS A 326 -16.38 30.16 -26.23
CA HIS A 326 -15.57 29.48 -27.25
C HIS A 326 -14.43 30.35 -27.75
N TYR A 327 -14.71 31.58 -28.18
CA TYR A 327 -13.66 32.48 -28.67
C TYR A 327 -12.69 32.91 -27.56
N GLY A 328 -13.11 32.88 -26.30
CA GLY A 328 -12.24 33.14 -25.15
C GLY A 328 -11.34 31.95 -24.79
N ILE A 329 -11.82 30.71 -24.91
CA ILE A 329 -11.06 29.50 -24.53
C ILE A 329 -10.19 28.97 -25.67
N LEU A 330 -10.63 29.05 -26.93
CA LEU A 330 -9.92 28.47 -28.07
C LEU A 330 -8.42 28.86 -28.13
N PRO A 331 -8.02 30.13 -27.95
CA PRO A 331 -6.61 30.51 -27.99
C PRO A 331 -5.81 29.97 -26.79
N LEU A 332 -6.46 29.66 -25.66
CA LEU A 332 -5.81 29.08 -24.48
C LEU A 332 -5.26 27.67 -24.74
N HIS A 333 -5.68 27.01 -25.83
CA HIS A 333 -5.05 25.76 -26.29
C HIS A 333 -3.52 25.89 -26.39
N TYR A 334 -3.02 27.04 -26.86
CA TYR A 334 -1.59 27.29 -27.02
C TYR A 334 -0.88 27.62 -25.69
N LEU A 335 -1.61 27.84 -24.58
CA LEU A 335 -0.97 27.88 -23.25
C LEU A 335 -0.45 26.50 -22.80
N SER A 336 -0.85 25.42 -23.49
CA SER A 336 -0.28 24.10 -23.31
C SER A 336 1.25 24.07 -23.43
N GLY A 337 1.87 24.99 -24.17
CA GLY A 337 3.33 25.12 -24.21
C GLY A 337 3.96 25.38 -22.85
N PHE A 338 3.35 26.26 -22.04
CA PHE A 338 3.81 26.53 -20.66
C PHE A 338 3.53 25.34 -19.74
N ILE A 339 2.38 24.68 -19.91
CA ILE A 339 2.01 23.53 -19.08
C ILE A 339 2.91 22.32 -19.36
N ILE A 340 3.25 22.07 -20.63
CA ILE A 340 4.24 21.06 -20.99
C ILE A 340 5.60 21.43 -20.39
N LEU A 341 6.05 22.69 -20.50
CA LEU A 341 7.29 23.12 -19.84
C LEU A 341 7.28 22.85 -18.32
N ILE A 342 6.19 23.17 -17.64
CA ILE A 342 6.03 22.88 -16.21
C ILE A 342 6.13 21.37 -15.95
N ASN A 343 5.44 20.54 -16.74
CA ASN A 343 5.52 19.07 -16.63
C ASN A 343 6.91 18.52 -16.91
N LEU A 344 7.68 19.15 -17.81
CA LEU A 344 9.08 18.80 -18.05
C LEU A 344 9.95 19.14 -16.84
N LEU A 345 9.71 20.29 -16.21
CA LEU A 345 10.50 20.81 -15.09
C LEU A 345 10.23 20.10 -13.76
N ILE A 346 9.00 19.69 -13.46
CA ILE A 346 8.65 19.05 -12.18
C ILE A 346 9.58 17.86 -11.84
N PRO A 347 9.72 16.81 -12.68
CA PRO A 347 10.60 15.69 -12.36
C PRO A 347 12.08 16.09 -12.35
N ILE A 348 12.51 17.01 -13.23
CA ILE A 348 13.90 17.52 -13.25
C ILE A 348 14.23 18.19 -11.91
N ILE A 349 13.42 19.17 -11.49
CA ILE A 349 13.64 19.92 -10.25
C ILE A 349 13.49 18.99 -9.04
N SER A 350 12.52 18.09 -9.04
CA SER A 350 12.33 17.09 -7.97
C SER A 350 13.58 16.24 -7.75
N LEU A 351 14.19 15.75 -8.83
CA LEU A 351 15.40 14.94 -8.79
C LEU A 351 16.64 15.75 -8.39
N LEU A 352 16.82 16.96 -8.96
CA LEU A 352 17.96 17.82 -8.63
C LEU A 352 17.94 18.26 -7.16
N LEU A 353 16.76 18.54 -6.62
CA LEU A 353 16.57 19.02 -5.25
C LEU A 353 16.28 17.91 -4.22
N SER A 354 16.10 16.66 -4.65
CA SER A 354 15.73 15.52 -3.78
C SER A 354 14.45 15.80 -2.95
N THR A 355 13.42 16.33 -3.61
CA THR A 355 12.13 16.71 -3.02
C THR A 355 11.00 16.35 -3.99
N THR A 356 9.76 16.23 -3.52
CA THR A 356 8.61 15.93 -4.39
C THR A 356 7.53 16.99 -4.27
N PRO A 357 6.64 17.14 -5.29
CA PRO A 357 5.45 17.97 -5.14
C PRO A 357 4.50 17.41 -4.08
N TRP A 358 4.42 16.09 -3.97
CA TRP A 358 3.40 15.39 -3.21
C TRP A 358 4.04 14.23 -2.43
N LYS A 359 3.56 13.98 -1.20
CA LYS A 359 3.94 12.86 -0.34
C LYS A 359 2.73 11.97 -0.10
N GLY A 360 2.96 10.66 -0.10
CA GLY A 360 1.92 9.66 0.18
C GLY A 360 2.15 8.38 -0.61
N ASN A 361 1.27 7.40 -0.41
CA ASN A 361 1.39 6.11 -1.07
C ASN A 361 1.03 6.21 -2.56
N ILE A 362 1.98 5.91 -3.44
CA ILE A 362 1.80 5.95 -4.90
C ILE A 362 0.74 4.97 -5.41
N VAL A 363 0.54 3.84 -4.71
CA VAL A 363 -0.49 2.86 -5.05
C VAL A 363 -1.87 3.50 -4.85
N ASN A 364 -2.07 4.25 -3.77
CA ASN A 364 -3.32 4.98 -3.53
C ASN A 364 -3.54 6.08 -4.58
N PHE A 365 -2.49 6.84 -4.94
CA PHE A 365 -2.57 7.82 -6.03
C PHE A 365 -3.02 7.16 -7.34
N SER A 366 -2.38 6.05 -7.70
CA SER A 366 -2.69 5.31 -8.93
C SER A 366 -4.10 4.76 -8.92
N PHE A 367 -4.54 4.22 -7.79
CA PHE A 367 -5.89 3.68 -7.60
C PHE A 367 -6.98 4.75 -7.76
N LEU A 368 -6.75 5.96 -7.24
CA LEU A 368 -7.70 7.07 -7.32
C LEU A 368 -7.68 7.78 -8.67
N PHE A 369 -6.54 7.79 -9.36
CA PHE A 369 -6.41 8.35 -10.70
C PHE A 369 -6.94 7.42 -11.80
N LEU A 370 -6.90 6.10 -11.60
CA LEU A 370 -7.28 5.11 -12.60
C LEU A 370 -8.73 5.27 -13.12
N PRO A 371 -9.76 5.56 -12.28
CA PRO A 371 -11.09 5.95 -12.73
C PRO A 371 -11.10 7.11 -13.74
N VAL A 372 -10.35 8.18 -13.45
CA VAL A 372 -10.24 9.36 -14.33
C VAL A 372 -9.61 8.97 -15.67
N LEU A 373 -8.50 8.21 -15.63
CA LEU A 373 -7.82 7.73 -16.82
C LEU A 373 -8.74 6.83 -17.67
N LEU A 374 -9.46 5.90 -17.04
CA LEU A 374 -10.40 5.01 -17.71
C LEU A 374 -11.53 5.80 -18.37
N SER A 375 -12.08 6.82 -17.71
CA SER A 375 -13.09 7.71 -18.30
C SER A 375 -12.57 8.46 -19.52
N ILE A 376 -11.39 9.06 -19.43
CA ILE A 376 -10.75 9.78 -20.55
C ILE A 376 -10.56 8.86 -21.75
N LEU A 377 -9.99 7.67 -21.55
CA LEU A 377 -9.73 6.71 -22.62
C LEU A 377 -11.04 6.20 -23.24
N THR A 378 -11.99 5.80 -22.41
CA THR A 378 -13.27 5.23 -22.85
C THR A 378 -14.07 6.24 -23.68
N ILE A 379 -14.20 7.48 -23.18
CA ILE A 379 -14.88 8.56 -23.91
C ILE A 379 -14.16 8.87 -25.22
N ARG A 380 -12.82 8.97 -25.19
CA ARG A 380 -12.01 9.25 -26.38
C ARG A 380 -12.17 8.17 -27.44
N LEU A 381 -12.21 6.90 -27.06
CA LEU A 381 -12.39 5.78 -27.97
C LEU A 381 -13.83 5.69 -28.51
N TYR A 382 -14.83 5.93 -27.65
CA TYR A 382 -16.25 5.91 -28.04
C TYR A 382 -16.57 6.96 -29.10
N VAL A 383 -16.04 8.17 -28.94
CA VAL A 383 -16.34 9.33 -29.79
C VAL A 383 -15.69 9.23 -31.18
N GLN A 384 -14.77 8.29 -31.41
CA GLN A 384 -14.21 8.02 -32.75
C GLN A 384 -15.22 7.44 -33.74
N LYS A 385 -16.47 7.21 -33.35
CA LYS A 385 -17.57 6.97 -34.31
C LYS A 385 -17.78 8.15 -35.26
N TRP A 386 -17.44 9.36 -34.83
CA TRP A 386 -17.73 10.60 -35.53
C TRP A 386 -16.48 11.32 -36.08
N VAL A 387 -15.35 10.61 -36.19
CA VAL A 387 -14.27 11.08 -37.07
C VAL A 387 -14.59 10.73 -38.53
N MET A 388 -13.94 11.40 -39.47
CA MET A 388 -14.43 11.54 -40.84
C MET A 388 -14.17 10.30 -41.69
N GLN A 389 -13.02 9.68 -41.49
CA GLN A 389 -12.62 8.49 -42.25
C GLN A 389 -12.24 7.34 -41.31
N LYS A 390 -12.45 6.08 -41.75
CA LYS A 390 -12.05 4.89 -40.97
C LYS A 390 -10.55 4.82 -40.71
N SER A 391 -9.75 5.33 -41.65
CA SER A 391 -8.29 5.46 -41.52
C SER A 391 -7.87 6.35 -40.34
N GLU A 392 -8.72 7.29 -39.93
CA GLU A 392 -8.48 8.23 -38.84
C GLU A 392 -8.73 7.63 -37.45
N TYR A 393 -9.31 6.43 -37.35
CA TYR A 393 -9.45 5.74 -36.05
C TYR A 393 -8.06 5.52 -35.45
N GLY A 394 -7.84 5.73 -34.16
CA GLY A 394 -6.49 5.72 -33.59
C GLY A 394 -6.40 6.21 -32.16
N ILE A 395 -5.34 5.81 -31.45
CA ILE A 395 -4.94 6.49 -30.19
C ILE A 395 -4.17 7.79 -30.52
N HIS A 396 -3.71 7.96 -31.76
CA HIS A 396 -3.06 9.17 -32.28
C HIS A 396 -1.76 9.55 -31.54
N LEU A 397 -0.94 8.55 -31.20
CA LEU A 397 0.32 8.75 -30.48
C LEU A 397 1.29 9.66 -31.25
N THR A 398 1.37 9.54 -32.57
CA THR A 398 2.29 10.35 -33.39
C THR A 398 1.95 11.83 -33.25
N GLY A 399 0.66 12.17 -33.34
CA GLY A 399 0.17 13.52 -33.12
C GLY A 399 0.43 14.02 -31.71
N GLY A 400 0.25 13.18 -30.69
CA GLY A 400 0.52 13.51 -29.29
C GLY A 400 2.00 13.80 -29.02
N ILE A 401 2.92 12.97 -29.51
CA ILE A 401 4.37 13.19 -29.35
C ILE A 401 4.79 14.45 -30.11
N LEU A 402 4.33 14.63 -31.36
CA LEU A 402 4.62 15.84 -32.13
C LEU A 402 4.14 17.11 -31.39
N PHE A 403 2.95 17.07 -30.79
CA PHE A 403 2.40 18.17 -29.99
C PHE A 403 3.30 18.49 -28.78
N ILE A 404 3.75 17.47 -28.04
CA ILE A 404 4.69 17.65 -26.91
C ILE A 404 5.98 18.30 -27.38
N THR A 405 6.57 17.86 -28.49
CA THR A 405 7.83 18.44 -29.03
C THR A 405 7.68 19.86 -29.58
N THR A 406 6.48 20.42 -29.60
CA THR A 406 6.17 21.76 -30.14
C THR A 406 5.98 22.81 -29.04
N TRP A 407 6.07 22.41 -27.77
CA TRP A 407 5.79 23.25 -26.60
C TRP A 407 6.45 24.64 -26.67
N TRP A 408 7.72 24.72 -27.09
CA TRP A 408 8.49 25.95 -27.11
C TRP A 408 8.04 26.93 -28.21
N PHE A 409 7.46 26.44 -29.31
CA PHE A 409 6.84 27.30 -30.34
C PHE A 409 5.54 27.93 -29.85
N PHE A 410 4.77 27.22 -29.04
CA PHE A 410 3.57 27.79 -28.42
C PHE A 410 3.92 28.86 -27.39
N VAL A 411 4.98 28.63 -26.59
CA VAL A 411 5.54 29.65 -25.69
C VAL A 411 6.01 30.87 -26.48
N LEU A 412 6.75 30.68 -27.59
CA LEU A 412 7.18 31.78 -28.46
C LEU A 412 6.00 32.53 -29.09
N GLY A 413 4.96 31.84 -29.55
CA GLY A 413 3.76 32.47 -30.10
C GLY A 413 3.08 33.38 -29.08
N CYS A 414 3.01 32.96 -27.82
CA CYS A 414 2.51 33.76 -26.71
C CYS A 414 3.42 34.97 -26.42
N ILE A 415 4.73 34.77 -26.27
CA ILE A 415 5.70 35.84 -26.01
C ILE A 415 5.70 36.87 -27.15
N TYR A 416 5.72 36.43 -28.41
CA TYR A 416 5.65 37.31 -29.58
C TYR A 416 4.34 38.10 -29.64
N THR A 417 3.27 37.58 -29.03
CA THR A 417 2.03 38.34 -28.87
C THR A 417 2.17 39.50 -27.91
N PHE A 418 2.69 39.24 -26.71
CA PHE A 418 2.92 40.30 -25.72
C PHE A 418 3.94 41.34 -26.20
N LEU A 419 5.01 40.91 -26.87
CA LEU A 419 6.02 41.80 -27.45
C LEU A 419 5.56 42.49 -28.74
N ARG A 420 4.35 42.22 -29.24
CA ARG A 420 3.83 42.74 -30.52
C ARG A 420 4.76 42.52 -31.70
N LYS A 421 5.55 41.44 -31.66
CA LYS A 421 6.48 41.10 -32.74
C LYS A 421 5.69 40.75 -34.00
N LYS A 422 5.95 41.47 -35.08
CA LYS A 422 5.35 41.19 -36.40
C LYS A 422 6.03 39.95 -36.99
N ILE A 423 5.23 38.96 -37.33
CA ILE A 423 5.67 37.77 -38.08
C ILE A 423 5.23 37.99 -39.53
N PRO A 424 6.16 38.03 -40.50
CA PRO A 424 5.77 38.15 -41.90
C PRO A 424 4.97 36.92 -42.34
N TYR A 425 3.97 37.14 -43.18
CA TYR A 425 3.26 36.03 -43.82
C TYR A 425 4.18 35.41 -44.86
N ILE A 426 4.61 34.17 -44.60
CA ILE A 426 5.39 33.36 -45.54
C ILE A 426 4.59 32.08 -45.75
N PRO A 427 4.25 31.71 -47.00
CA PRO A 427 3.57 30.44 -47.26
C PRO A 427 4.36 29.28 -46.67
N THR A 428 3.64 28.29 -46.17
CA THR A 428 4.28 27.07 -45.68
C THR A 428 4.82 26.32 -46.89
N PRO A 429 6.11 25.95 -46.94
CA PRO A 429 6.68 25.22 -48.06
C PRO A 429 5.89 23.93 -48.34
N LYS A 430 5.67 23.62 -49.61
CA LYS A 430 4.84 22.50 -50.09
C LYS A 430 5.59 21.49 -50.97
N ASP A 431 6.85 21.76 -51.27
CA ASP A 431 7.75 20.94 -52.09
C ASP A 431 8.56 19.92 -51.26
N GLY A 432 8.51 20.02 -49.93
CA GLY A 432 9.16 19.11 -49.00
C GLY A 432 10.68 19.20 -48.95
N SER A 433 11.27 20.23 -49.57
CA SER A 433 12.72 20.44 -49.70
C SER A 433 13.35 21.09 -48.46
N GLU A 434 12.56 21.83 -47.67
CA GLU A 434 13.06 22.55 -46.50
C GLU A 434 13.24 21.62 -45.30
N ILE A 435 14.49 21.19 -45.08
CA ILE A 435 14.92 20.49 -43.88
C ILE A 435 15.10 21.52 -42.75
N ALA A 436 14.42 21.30 -41.61
CA ALA A 436 14.54 22.18 -40.44
C ALA A 436 16.00 22.32 -40.00
N GLY A 437 16.54 23.53 -39.83
CA GLY A 437 17.89 23.67 -39.31
C GLY A 437 18.04 23.02 -37.93
N PHE A 438 19.16 22.33 -37.67
CA PHE A 438 19.39 21.59 -36.42
C PHE A 438 19.25 22.47 -35.15
N LYS A 439 19.48 23.79 -35.28
CA LYS A 439 19.25 24.79 -34.22
C LYS A 439 17.81 24.78 -33.68
N LEU A 440 16.81 24.44 -34.52
CA LEU A 440 15.40 24.35 -34.10
C LEU A 440 15.13 23.15 -33.20
N LEU A 441 16.02 22.16 -33.16
CA LEU A 441 15.87 20.98 -32.29
C LEU A 441 16.43 21.22 -30.88
N PHE A 442 17.26 22.26 -30.74
CA PHE A 442 18.05 22.51 -29.53
C PHE A 442 17.22 22.57 -28.25
N PRO A 443 16.05 23.26 -28.16
CA PRO A 443 15.26 23.29 -26.92
C PRO A 443 14.82 21.89 -26.47
N ASN A 444 14.40 21.04 -27.40
CA ASN A 444 13.98 19.67 -27.09
C ASN A 444 15.16 18.79 -26.67
N ILE A 445 16.29 18.86 -27.40
CA ILE A 445 17.51 18.11 -27.08
C ILE A 445 18.05 18.53 -25.70
N LEU A 446 18.09 19.83 -25.43
CA LEU A 446 18.55 20.38 -24.14
C LEU A 446 17.72 19.82 -22.98
N PHE A 447 16.40 19.89 -23.06
CA PHE A 447 15.53 19.38 -21.99
C PHE A 447 15.57 17.84 -21.88
N ALA A 448 15.79 17.11 -22.98
CA ALA A 448 16.03 15.67 -22.92
C ALA A 448 17.34 15.34 -22.17
N MET A 449 18.43 16.04 -22.49
CA MET A 449 19.72 15.86 -21.83
C MET A 449 19.66 16.28 -20.35
N LEU A 450 18.97 17.38 -20.02
CA LEU A 450 18.73 17.79 -18.64
C LEU A 450 17.92 16.75 -17.87
N SER A 451 16.95 16.11 -18.51
CA SER A 451 16.17 15.03 -17.89
C SER A 451 17.03 13.80 -17.60
N ILE A 452 17.87 13.37 -18.55
CA ILE A 452 18.81 12.25 -18.36
C ILE A 452 19.83 12.58 -17.26
N PHE A 453 20.40 13.79 -17.29
CA PHE A 453 21.30 14.26 -16.25
C PHE A 453 20.63 14.27 -14.87
N ALA A 454 19.39 14.76 -14.79
CA ALA A 454 18.63 14.79 -13.54
C ALA A 454 18.35 13.37 -13.01
N VAL A 455 18.11 12.38 -13.88
CA VAL A 455 17.98 10.96 -13.46
C VAL A 455 19.28 10.45 -12.84
N ILE A 456 20.40 10.62 -13.56
CA ILE A 456 21.72 10.13 -13.10
C ILE A 456 22.10 10.80 -11.78
N TYR A 457 22.03 12.13 -11.73
CA TYR A 457 22.37 12.90 -10.53
C TYR A 457 21.37 12.66 -9.39
N GLY A 458 20.08 12.63 -9.69
CA GLY A 458 19.01 12.45 -8.70
C GLY A 458 19.08 11.11 -8.00
N LEU A 459 19.22 10.01 -8.74
CA LEU A 459 19.37 8.66 -8.16
C LEU A 459 20.69 8.47 -7.42
N TYR A 460 21.77 9.11 -7.88
CA TYR A 460 23.04 9.13 -7.16
C TYR A 460 22.96 9.92 -5.84
N LYS A 461 22.18 11.01 -5.82
CA LYS A 461 22.04 11.90 -4.67
C LYS A 461 21.05 11.38 -3.63
N ASP A 462 19.93 10.82 -4.07
CA ASP A 462 18.84 10.34 -3.22
C ASP A 462 18.12 9.15 -3.88
N PHE A 463 18.29 7.96 -3.31
CA PHE A 463 17.69 6.73 -3.82
C PHE A 463 16.47 6.34 -2.98
N THR A 464 15.28 6.71 -3.46
CA THR A 464 13.99 6.46 -2.81
C THR A 464 12.96 5.98 -3.85
N PRO A 465 11.84 5.35 -3.45
CA PRO A 465 10.79 4.97 -4.40
C PRO A 465 10.27 6.18 -5.20
N PHE A 466 10.24 7.35 -4.56
CA PHE A 466 9.85 8.59 -5.21
C PHE A 466 10.87 9.08 -6.24
N SER A 467 12.17 9.02 -5.96
CA SER A 467 13.18 9.41 -6.95
C SER A 467 13.23 8.43 -8.13
N ILE A 468 12.92 7.15 -7.91
CA ILE A 468 12.73 6.17 -9.00
C ILE A 468 11.54 6.55 -9.90
N ILE A 469 10.39 6.91 -9.30
CA ILE A 469 9.20 7.33 -10.07
C ILE A 469 9.48 8.63 -10.85
N MET A 470 10.07 9.64 -10.19
CA MET A 470 10.44 10.89 -10.85
C MET A 470 11.47 10.66 -11.96
N SER A 471 12.37 9.69 -11.79
CA SER A 471 13.27 9.24 -12.85
C SER A 471 12.51 8.63 -14.02
N GLY A 472 11.48 7.83 -13.76
CA GLY A 472 10.58 7.32 -14.79
C GLY A 472 9.91 8.45 -15.60
N PHE A 473 9.39 9.47 -14.93
CA PHE A 473 8.81 10.64 -15.62
C PHE A 473 9.86 11.46 -16.39
N ALA A 474 11.06 11.65 -15.85
CA ALA A 474 12.16 12.33 -16.55
C ALA A 474 12.64 11.54 -17.78
N LEU A 475 12.72 10.20 -17.71
CA LEU A 475 13.03 9.36 -18.86
C LEU A 475 11.93 9.41 -19.91
N LEU A 476 10.65 9.46 -19.50
CA LEU A 476 9.53 9.67 -20.42
C LEU A 476 9.62 11.03 -21.13
N ASN A 477 10.01 12.08 -20.40
CA ASN A 477 10.30 13.40 -20.99
C ASN A 477 11.41 13.31 -22.04
N ALA A 478 12.53 12.67 -21.70
CA ALA A 478 13.64 12.47 -22.63
C ALA A 478 13.18 11.69 -23.88
N TYR A 479 12.42 10.61 -23.70
CA TYR A 479 11.85 9.84 -24.81
C TYR A 479 11.00 10.71 -25.74
N PHE A 480 10.01 11.44 -25.21
CA PHE A 480 9.15 12.30 -26.04
C PHE A 480 9.93 13.39 -26.76
N LEU A 481 10.89 14.04 -26.10
CA LEU A 481 11.66 15.13 -26.68
C LEU A 481 12.67 14.65 -27.73
N LEU A 482 13.33 13.51 -27.52
CA LEU A 482 14.27 12.93 -28.49
C LEU A 482 13.60 12.46 -29.79
N ASN A 483 12.28 12.20 -29.77
CA ASN A 483 11.53 11.95 -31.01
C ASN A 483 11.57 13.13 -31.99
N THR A 484 11.95 14.34 -31.56
CA THR A 484 12.24 15.47 -32.47
C THR A 484 13.32 15.14 -33.50
N LEU A 485 14.32 14.32 -33.14
CA LEU A 485 15.37 13.86 -34.05
C LEU A 485 14.81 12.91 -35.11
N TRP A 486 13.83 12.09 -34.73
CA TRP A 486 13.17 11.16 -35.66
C TRP A 486 12.30 11.92 -36.66
N PHE A 487 11.49 12.88 -36.18
CA PHE A 487 10.70 13.76 -37.05
C PHE A 487 11.56 14.60 -38.00
N HIS A 488 12.76 15.01 -37.57
CA HIS A 488 13.70 15.75 -38.41
C HIS A 488 14.38 14.88 -39.48
N ASN A 489 14.84 13.67 -39.11
CA ASN A 489 15.70 12.85 -39.96
C ASN A 489 14.97 11.82 -40.84
N GLU A 490 13.66 11.61 -40.67
CA GLU A 490 12.93 10.53 -41.36
C GLU A 490 13.13 10.51 -42.89
N LYS A 491 13.07 11.67 -43.55
CA LYS A 491 13.28 11.76 -45.01
C LYS A 491 14.73 11.47 -45.42
N ILE A 492 15.71 11.87 -44.59
CA ILE A 492 17.14 11.59 -44.81
C ILE A 492 17.41 10.09 -44.66
N ILE A 493 16.81 9.46 -43.64
CA ILE A 493 16.96 8.03 -43.35
C ILE A 493 16.30 7.18 -44.45
N LYS A 494 15.10 7.54 -44.92
CA LYS A 494 14.41 6.87 -46.04
C LYS A 494 15.17 6.95 -47.38
N HIS A 495 16.00 7.99 -47.58
CA HIS A 495 16.85 8.09 -48.77
C HIS A 495 18.18 7.33 -48.66
N LYS A 496 18.70 7.09 -47.44
CA LYS A 496 19.96 6.34 -47.24
C LYS A 496 19.79 4.85 -46.99
N PHE A 497 18.65 4.41 -46.45
CA PHE A 497 18.38 3.00 -46.17
C PHE A 497 17.21 2.49 -47.02
N ILE A 498 17.52 1.74 -48.08
CA ILE A 498 16.56 0.92 -48.81
C ILE A 498 16.13 -0.26 -47.90
N LYS A 499 14.81 -0.45 -47.78
CA LYS A 499 14.10 -1.68 -47.34
C LYS A 499 14.70 -2.42 -46.15
N THR A 500 14.70 -1.82 -44.96
CA THR A 500 14.57 -2.63 -43.73
C THR A 500 13.16 -2.44 -43.20
N ASP A 501 12.40 -3.52 -43.31
CA ASP A 501 10.98 -3.59 -43.01
C ASP A 501 10.79 -3.48 -41.48
N LEU A 502 10.73 -2.26 -40.96
CA LEU A 502 10.24 -1.94 -39.61
C LEU A 502 8.71 -2.13 -39.52
N THR A 503 8.16 -3.04 -40.32
CA THR A 503 6.77 -3.50 -40.31
C THR A 503 6.49 -4.43 -39.14
N GLY A 504 7.49 -5.12 -38.58
CA GLY A 504 7.31 -6.17 -37.56
C GLY A 504 6.54 -5.76 -36.30
N ILE A 505 6.58 -4.49 -35.88
CA ILE A 505 5.78 -3.97 -34.76
C ILE A 505 4.42 -3.40 -35.24
N ARG A 506 4.36 -2.90 -36.47
CA ARG A 506 3.11 -2.40 -37.09
C ARG A 506 2.15 -3.54 -37.49
N THR A 507 2.66 -4.72 -37.84
CA THR A 507 1.87 -5.88 -38.28
C THR A 507 1.14 -6.60 -37.14
N ILE A 508 1.60 -6.48 -35.88
CA ILE A 508 0.96 -7.16 -34.74
C ILE A 508 -0.32 -6.44 -34.27
N LEU A 509 -0.43 -5.12 -34.46
CA LEU A 509 -1.55 -4.30 -33.94
C LEU A 509 -2.54 -3.82 -35.01
N SER A 510 -2.20 -3.84 -36.30
CA SER A 510 -3.06 -3.27 -37.35
C SER A 510 -4.33 -4.08 -37.69
N PRO A 511 -4.37 -5.43 -37.66
CA PRO A 511 -5.58 -6.17 -38.00
C PRO A 511 -6.66 -6.07 -36.91
N LYS A 512 -6.27 -6.06 -35.63
CA LYS A 512 -7.20 -5.98 -34.48
C LYS A 512 -7.68 -4.57 -34.14
N LYS A 513 -7.16 -3.55 -34.81
CA LYS A 513 -7.49 -2.14 -34.54
C LYS A 513 -8.99 -1.88 -34.66
N HIS A 514 -9.63 -2.40 -35.71
CA HIS A 514 -11.07 -2.26 -35.93
C HIS A 514 -11.90 -3.04 -34.91
N GLU A 515 -11.44 -4.21 -34.49
CA GLU A 515 -12.10 -5.03 -33.45
C GLU A 515 -12.08 -4.33 -32.10
N ILE A 516 -10.94 -3.74 -31.71
CA ILE A 516 -10.82 -2.95 -30.47
C ILE A 516 -11.83 -1.79 -30.48
N TYR A 517 -11.92 -1.03 -31.58
CA TYR A 517 -12.89 0.06 -31.66
C TYR A 517 -14.33 -0.45 -31.65
N HIS A 518 -14.63 -1.55 -32.33
CA HIS A 518 -15.96 -2.15 -32.30
C HIS A 518 -16.34 -2.56 -30.87
N PHE A 519 -15.43 -3.21 -30.15
CA PHE A 519 -15.60 -3.56 -28.75
C PHE A 519 -15.91 -2.34 -27.89
N TRP A 520 -15.07 -1.28 -27.94
CA TRP A 520 -15.30 -0.07 -27.15
C TRP A 520 -16.59 0.65 -27.52
N ARG A 521 -16.99 0.65 -28.80
CA ARG A 521 -18.25 1.25 -29.26
C ARG A 521 -19.48 0.59 -28.64
N GLN A 522 -19.40 -0.70 -28.33
CA GLN A 522 -20.49 -1.50 -27.76
C GLN A 522 -20.43 -1.55 -26.23
N PHE A 523 -19.22 -1.67 -25.66
CA PHE A 523 -19.02 -1.98 -24.25
C PHE A 523 -18.58 -0.80 -23.38
N ALA A 524 -18.24 0.38 -23.94
CA ALA A 524 -17.76 1.54 -23.18
C ALA A 524 -18.61 1.89 -21.94
N LEU A 525 -19.93 1.94 -22.10
CA LEU A 525 -20.83 2.26 -21.00
C LEU A 525 -20.82 1.17 -19.93
N TYR A 526 -20.95 -0.09 -20.33
CA TYR A 526 -20.94 -1.23 -19.41
C TYR A 526 -19.62 -1.33 -18.64
N ILE A 527 -18.48 -1.07 -19.30
CA ILE A 527 -17.16 -1.05 -18.67
C ILE A 527 -17.11 0.00 -17.55
N LEU A 528 -17.50 1.25 -17.84
CA LEU A 528 -17.45 2.30 -16.82
C LEU A 528 -18.49 2.11 -15.71
N VAL A 529 -19.70 1.65 -16.04
CA VAL A 529 -20.76 1.36 -15.05
C VAL A 529 -20.39 0.17 -14.16
N ALA A 530 -19.63 -0.81 -14.66
CA ALA A 530 -19.15 -1.93 -13.85
C ALA A 530 -17.91 -1.54 -13.02
N CYS A 531 -16.91 -0.90 -13.64
CA CYS A 531 -15.64 -0.62 -13.00
C CYS A 531 -15.74 0.47 -11.93
N LEU A 532 -16.44 1.59 -12.19
CA LEU A 532 -16.43 2.72 -11.24
C LEU A 532 -17.01 2.34 -9.87
N PRO A 533 -18.19 1.70 -9.75
CA PRO A 533 -18.69 1.25 -8.45
C PRO A 533 -17.75 0.27 -7.76
N LEU A 534 -17.09 -0.63 -8.51
CA LEU A 534 -16.09 -1.53 -7.93
C LEU A 534 -14.90 -0.75 -7.35
N PHE A 535 -14.42 0.29 -8.04
CA PHE A 535 -13.37 1.18 -7.53
C PHE A 535 -13.82 1.94 -6.29
N PHE A 536 -15.04 2.50 -6.29
CA PHE A 536 -15.60 3.19 -5.11
C PHE A 536 -15.81 2.25 -3.92
N ILE A 537 -16.33 1.04 -4.15
CA ILE A 537 -16.51 0.01 -3.11
C ILE A 537 -15.16 -0.44 -2.58
N ALA A 538 -14.17 -0.67 -3.45
CA ALA A 538 -12.83 -1.04 -3.04
C ALA A 538 -12.14 0.11 -2.29
N GLN A 539 -12.29 1.37 -2.71
CA GLN A 539 -11.80 2.54 -1.98
C GLN A 539 -12.45 2.62 -0.59
N TYR A 540 -13.77 2.52 -0.52
CA TYR A 540 -14.51 2.51 0.74
C TYR A 540 -14.08 1.36 1.66
N LYS A 541 -13.89 0.15 1.11
CA LYS A 541 -13.35 -0.99 1.85
C LYS A 541 -11.92 -0.75 2.31
N ILE A 542 -11.04 -0.18 1.49
CA ILE A 542 -9.65 0.13 1.87
C ILE A 542 -9.64 1.13 3.03
N GLU A 543 -10.45 2.20 2.96
CA GLU A 543 -10.54 3.19 4.04
C GLU A 543 -11.12 2.57 5.33
N ARG A 544 -12.15 1.70 5.25
CA ARG A 544 -12.64 0.97 6.42
C ARG A 544 -11.64 -0.05 6.96
N ASN A 545 -10.91 -0.74 6.09
CA ASN A 545 -9.91 -1.73 6.47
C ASN A 545 -8.67 -1.09 7.10
N LYS A 546 -8.41 0.21 6.94
CA LYS A 546 -7.34 0.93 7.65
C LYS A 546 -7.57 1.05 9.15
N PHE A 547 -8.82 0.97 9.61
CA PHE A 547 -9.14 1.21 11.03
C PHE A 547 -10.20 0.22 11.54
N GLU A 548 -11.40 0.19 10.96
CA GLU A 548 -12.54 -0.59 11.45
C GLU A 548 -12.36 -2.11 11.30
N ASN A 549 -11.86 -2.61 10.17
CA ASN A 549 -11.79 -4.05 9.88
C ASN A 549 -10.40 -4.69 10.10
N LEU A 550 -9.47 -4.00 10.77
CA LEU A 550 -8.21 -4.65 11.19
C LEU A 550 -8.54 -5.79 12.16
N SER A 551 -8.08 -7.01 11.83
CA SER A 551 -8.21 -8.18 12.69
C SER A 551 -7.55 -7.90 14.04
N THR A 552 -8.31 -8.10 15.12
CA THR A 552 -7.80 -7.98 16.49
C THR A 552 -7.18 -9.28 16.99
N THR A 553 -7.37 -10.40 16.30
CA THR A 553 -6.82 -11.70 16.69
C THR A 553 -5.39 -11.86 16.17
N SER A 554 -4.44 -12.06 17.09
CA SER A 554 -3.09 -12.48 16.74
C SER A 554 -3.10 -13.92 16.23
N LYS A 555 -2.46 -14.18 15.09
CA LYS A 555 -2.44 -15.51 14.46
C LYS A 555 -1.36 -16.36 15.16
N ARG A 556 -1.70 -17.06 16.25
CA ARG A 556 -0.84 -18.14 16.79
C ARG A 556 -0.70 -19.22 15.71
N LEU A 557 0.53 -19.46 15.25
CA LEU A 557 0.84 -20.47 14.24
C LEU A 557 0.83 -21.85 14.91
N ASN A 558 -0.06 -22.73 14.48
CA ASN A 558 -0.13 -24.16 14.81
C ASN A 558 0.06 -24.50 16.30
N ALA A 559 -1.01 -24.35 17.08
CA ALA A 559 -1.16 -25.12 18.32
C ALA A 559 -1.33 -26.61 17.95
N LEU A 560 -0.23 -27.32 17.73
CA LEU A 560 -0.23 -28.78 17.77
C LEU A 560 -0.55 -29.19 19.22
N LYS A 561 -1.69 -29.84 19.41
CA LYS A 561 -2.11 -30.35 20.72
C LYS A 561 -1.20 -31.51 21.08
N SER A 562 -0.38 -31.33 22.11
CA SER A 562 0.56 -32.36 22.53
C SER A 562 -0.20 -33.56 23.08
N PHE A 563 0.19 -34.76 22.68
CA PHE A 563 -0.46 -36.00 23.11
C PHE A 563 0.38 -36.69 24.18
N GLY A 564 -0.29 -37.21 25.19
CA GLY A 564 0.32 -38.07 26.18
C GLY A 564 -0.25 -39.46 26.21
N VAL A 565 0.38 -40.34 26.98
CA VAL A 565 -0.10 -41.70 27.21
C VAL A 565 0.20 -42.16 28.63
N PHE A 566 -0.73 -42.92 29.18
CA PHE A 566 -0.52 -43.82 30.32
C PHE A 566 -0.59 -45.26 29.80
N PHE A 567 0.51 -46.01 29.88
CA PHE A 567 0.54 -47.41 29.40
C PHE A 567 1.39 -48.31 30.31
N PRO A 568 0.81 -48.78 31.43
CA PRO A 568 1.50 -49.65 32.36
C PRO A 568 1.63 -51.08 31.84
N SER A 569 2.66 -51.81 32.30
CA SER A 569 2.80 -53.26 32.03
C SER A 569 2.29 -54.14 33.16
N GLU A 570 2.26 -53.61 34.38
CA GLU A 570 1.74 -54.23 35.61
C GLU A 570 0.86 -53.19 36.35
N ASP A 571 0.10 -53.62 37.35
CA ASP A 571 -0.74 -52.70 38.14
C ASP A 571 0.08 -51.98 39.23
N ASP A 572 1.09 -51.23 38.80
CA ASP A 572 2.06 -50.51 39.65
C ASP A 572 2.00 -48.98 39.48
N GLY A 573 1.11 -48.48 38.61
CA GLY A 573 0.98 -47.06 38.29
C GLY A 573 2.09 -46.51 37.39
N ILE A 574 3.04 -47.34 36.93
CA ILE A 574 4.21 -46.89 36.17
C ILE A 574 4.07 -47.23 34.69
N THR A 575 4.18 -46.21 33.83
CA THR A 575 4.14 -46.42 32.38
C THR A 575 5.42 -47.10 31.88
N ASN A 576 5.26 -48.22 31.17
CA ASN A 576 6.37 -48.95 30.58
C ASN A 576 6.85 -48.27 29.29
N ILE A 577 8.03 -47.66 29.35
CA ILE A 577 8.62 -46.91 28.22
C ILE A 577 8.83 -47.77 26.97
N THR A 578 9.10 -49.07 27.13
CA THR A 578 9.26 -49.99 26.00
C THR A 578 7.92 -50.23 25.29
N LEU A 579 6.84 -50.41 26.05
CA LEU A 579 5.49 -50.54 25.50
C LEU A 579 5.06 -49.25 24.78
N VAL A 580 5.33 -48.09 25.37
CA VAL A 580 5.06 -46.80 24.72
C VAL A 580 5.85 -46.68 23.42
N LYS A 581 7.14 -47.06 23.39
CA LYS A 581 7.94 -47.00 22.16
C LYS A 581 7.37 -47.90 21.06
N ASN A 582 6.84 -49.07 21.41
CA ASN A 582 6.16 -49.95 20.46
C ASN A 582 4.87 -49.30 19.95
N LEU A 583 4.09 -48.69 20.85
CA LEU A 583 2.87 -47.96 20.50
C LEU A 583 3.16 -46.76 19.58
N GLU A 584 4.22 -45.98 19.84
CA GLU A 584 4.63 -44.87 18.99
C GLU A 584 5.01 -45.33 17.58
N ASN A 585 5.65 -46.50 17.46
CA ASN A 585 5.99 -47.09 16.16
C ASN A 585 4.74 -47.58 15.42
N GLU A 586 3.74 -48.11 16.15
CA GLU A 586 2.47 -48.56 15.59
C GLU A 586 1.62 -47.38 15.09
N PHE A 587 1.54 -46.29 15.85
CA PHE A 587 0.72 -45.11 15.57
C PHE A 587 1.46 -43.96 14.88
N PHE A 588 2.75 -44.12 14.56
CA PHE A 588 3.64 -43.10 13.99
C PHE A 588 3.58 -41.73 14.70
N THR A 589 3.32 -41.74 16.00
CA THR A 589 3.07 -40.54 16.79
C THR A 589 3.93 -40.61 18.04
N LYS A 590 4.68 -39.54 18.33
CA LYS A 590 5.44 -39.44 19.58
C LYS A 590 4.54 -38.92 20.70
N TYR A 591 4.49 -39.60 21.83
CA TYR A 591 3.80 -39.13 23.02
C TYR A 591 4.71 -38.17 23.79
N ASN A 592 4.33 -36.91 23.84
CA ASN A 592 5.07 -35.83 24.47
C ASN A 592 4.92 -35.81 26.00
N ILE A 593 3.84 -36.40 26.53
CA ILE A 593 3.58 -36.50 27.96
C ILE A 593 3.47 -38.00 28.31
N ILE A 594 4.22 -38.44 29.32
CA ILE A 594 4.10 -39.80 29.85
C ILE A 594 3.53 -39.68 31.26
N SER A 595 2.35 -40.26 31.48
CA SER A 595 1.69 -40.23 32.78
C SER A 595 2.23 -41.35 33.68
N LEU A 596 2.35 -41.06 34.97
CA LEU A 596 2.71 -41.98 36.04
C LEU A 596 1.75 -41.73 37.22
N TYR A 597 1.38 -42.77 37.95
CA TYR A 597 0.63 -42.68 39.20
C TYR A 597 1.59 -43.06 40.32
N VAL A 598 1.75 -42.16 41.29
CA VAL A 598 2.72 -42.28 42.37
C VAL A 598 1.99 -42.11 43.69
N PRO A 599 1.80 -43.20 44.46
CA PRO A 599 1.16 -43.15 45.75
C PRO A 599 2.09 -42.59 46.83
N TRP A 600 1.50 -41.98 47.86
CA TRP A 600 2.19 -41.65 49.08
C TRP A 600 2.54 -42.94 49.85
N VAL A 601 3.81 -43.08 50.23
CA VAL A 601 4.37 -44.24 50.92
C VAL A 601 5.28 -43.80 52.05
N ASP A 602 5.56 -44.69 53.00
CA ASP A 602 6.50 -44.43 54.09
C ASP A 602 7.88 -43.99 53.55
N LEU A 603 8.49 -43.00 54.20
CA LEU A 603 9.78 -42.42 53.78
C LEU A 603 10.91 -43.46 53.69
N GLU A 604 10.85 -44.53 54.50
CA GLU A 604 11.83 -45.64 54.49
C GLU A 604 11.64 -46.61 53.31
N ASN A 605 10.46 -46.61 52.66
CA ASN A 605 10.10 -47.45 51.52
C ASN A 605 9.91 -46.63 50.22
N SER A 606 10.37 -45.37 50.17
CA SER A 606 10.09 -44.47 49.05
C SER A 606 10.88 -44.84 47.76
N ASN A 607 10.35 -45.74 46.94
CA ASN A 607 10.81 -45.96 45.57
C ASN A 607 10.13 -44.94 44.64
N PHE A 608 10.50 -43.66 44.78
CA PHE A 608 10.12 -42.65 43.78
C PHE A 608 10.76 -43.03 42.43
N PRO A 609 10.02 -43.07 41.31
CA PRO A 609 10.46 -43.70 40.05
C PRO A 609 11.46 -42.82 39.27
N CYS A 610 12.60 -42.51 39.87
CA CYS A 610 13.65 -41.64 39.29
C CYS A 610 14.16 -42.20 37.96
N SER A 611 14.41 -43.51 37.87
CA SER A 611 14.93 -44.18 36.67
C SER A 611 13.97 -44.07 35.48
N GLU A 612 12.68 -44.19 35.74
CA GLU A 612 11.61 -44.15 34.75
C GLU A 612 11.39 -42.71 34.29
N ILE A 613 11.40 -41.76 35.23
CA ILE A 613 11.32 -40.33 34.94
C ILE A 613 12.53 -39.87 34.10
N GLU A 614 13.74 -40.30 34.45
CA GLU A 614 14.93 -40.09 33.61
C GLU A 614 14.75 -40.68 32.20
N ALA A 615 14.16 -41.88 32.08
CA ALA A 615 13.91 -42.50 30.80
C ALA A 615 12.88 -41.71 29.96
N ILE A 616 11.87 -41.10 30.60
CA ILE A 616 10.90 -40.18 29.97
C ILE A 616 11.60 -38.95 29.41
N TYR A 617 12.53 -38.35 30.16
CA TYR A 617 13.25 -37.17 29.68
C TYR A 617 14.32 -37.50 28.63
N LYS A 618 15.04 -38.65 28.74
CA LYS A 618 16.03 -39.10 27.74
C LYS A 618 15.43 -39.27 26.34
N ARG A 619 14.14 -39.59 26.25
CA ARG A 619 13.41 -39.66 24.96
C ARG A 619 12.78 -38.32 24.54
N GLY A 620 12.92 -37.26 25.33
CA GLY A 620 12.37 -35.93 25.06
C GLY A 620 10.85 -35.85 25.23
N SER A 621 10.31 -36.50 26.26
CA SER A 621 8.92 -36.38 26.72
C SER A 621 8.91 -35.79 28.15
N ILE A 622 7.76 -35.33 28.62
CA ILE A 622 7.56 -34.74 29.96
C ILE A 622 6.85 -35.77 30.85
N ALA A 623 7.31 -35.90 32.09
CA ALA A 623 6.62 -36.74 33.08
C ALA A 623 5.40 -35.98 33.65
N MET A 624 4.23 -36.62 33.60
CA MET A 624 3.06 -36.21 34.37
C MET A 624 2.87 -37.15 35.54
N ILE A 625 3.06 -36.65 36.74
CA ILE A 625 2.98 -37.41 37.99
C ILE A 625 1.60 -37.13 38.59
N THR A 626 0.75 -38.15 38.58
CA THR A 626 -0.47 -38.19 39.37
C THR A 626 -0.07 -38.59 40.79
N TRP A 627 -0.08 -37.62 41.69
CA TRP A 627 0.43 -37.78 43.05
C TRP A 627 -0.72 -38.02 44.00
N GLU A 628 -0.79 -39.24 44.50
CA GLU A 628 -1.98 -39.78 45.18
C GLU A 628 -1.76 -39.81 46.70
N PRO A 629 -2.53 -39.01 47.47
CA PRO A 629 -2.34 -38.88 48.91
C PRO A 629 -2.93 -40.05 49.70
N TRP A 630 -2.43 -41.26 49.45
CA TRP A 630 -2.67 -42.44 50.29
C TRP A 630 -2.05 -42.21 51.67
N ILE A 631 -2.81 -42.41 52.75
CA ILE A 631 -2.27 -42.27 54.10
C ILE A 631 -1.37 -43.49 54.37
N PRO A 632 -0.05 -43.32 54.62
CA PRO A 632 0.82 -44.45 54.88
C PRO A 632 0.49 -45.14 56.22
N GLU A 633 0.75 -46.44 56.35
CA GLU A 633 0.48 -47.22 57.57
C GLU A 633 1.16 -46.62 58.82
N SER A 634 2.32 -45.98 58.67
CA SER A 634 3.02 -45.29 59.78
C SER A 634 2.27 -44.07 60.34
N PHE A 635 1.25 -43.55 59.62
CA PHE A 635 0.42 -42.42 59.99
C PHE A 635 -1.04 -42.82 60.32
N GLU A 636 -1.40 -44.12 60.26
CA GLU A 636 -2.78 -44.61 60.51
C GLU A 636 -3.29 -44.39 61.95
N ASN A 637 -2.42 -44.07 62.91
CA ASN A 637 -2.78 -43.84 64.32
C ASN A 637 -2.99 -42.36 64.70
N ILE A 638 -3.05 -41.45 63.74
CA ILE A 638 -3.40 -40.03 63.99
C ILE A 638 -4.93 -39.90 63.87
N ASP A 639 -5.58 -39.26 64.85
CA ASP A 639 -7.03 -39.03 64.99
C ASP A 639 -7.78 -38.99 63.64
N ASN A 640 -8.99 -39.61 63.56
CA ASN A 640 -9.97 -39.74 62.44
C ASN A 640 -10.20 -38.50 61.52
N LEU A 641 -9.15 -37.82 61.08
CA LEU A 641 -9.13 -36.58 60.32
C LEU A 641 -8.86 -36.90 58.86
N HIS A 642 -9.52 -36.17 57.98
CA HIS A 642 -9.34 -36.33 56.54
C HIS A 642 -7.93 -35.89 56.12
N VAL A 643 -7.37 -36.49 55.05
CA VAL A 643 -5.99 -36.23 54.62
C VAL A 643 -5.71 -34.75 54.32
N PHE A 644 -6.69 -34.02 53.77
CA PHE A 644 -6.57 -32.57 53.53
C PHE A 644 -6.50 -31.76 54.83
N GLU A 645 -7.16 -32.21 55.91
CA GLU A 645 -7.04 -31.57 57.22
C GLU A 645 -5.67 -31.80 57.82
N LEU A 646 -5.14 -33.03 57.71
CA LEU A 646 -3.80 -33.39 58.15
C LEU A 646 -2.72 -32.59 57.41
N ILE A 647 -2.83 -32.43 56.09
CA ILE A 647 -1.94 -31.59 55.28
C ILE A 647 -1.99 -30.13 55.77
N ARG A 648 -3.19 -29.57 55.97
CA ARG A 648 -3.36 -28.19 56.45
C ARG A 648 -2.76 -27.97 57.84
N LEU A 649 -2.77 -29.00 58.69
CA LEU A 649 -2.16 -28.96 60.02
C LEU A 649 -0.64 -29.16 60.01
N GLY A 650 -0.05 -29.43 58.85
CA GLY A 650 1.39 -29.60 58.66
C GLY A 650 1.92 -31.00 58.96
N ALA A 651 1.04 -32.00 59.11
CA ALA A 651 1.44 -33.36 59.49
C ALA A 651 2.35 -34.05 58.45
N PHE A 652 2.30 -33.59 57.20
CA PHE A 652 3.06 -34.14 56.07
C PHE A 652 4.11 -33.18 55.51
N ASP A 653 4.43 -32.08 56.19
CA ASP A 653 5.31 -31.02 55.66
C ASP A 653 6.69 -31.57 55.28
N ASP A 654 7.28 -32.45 56.09
CA ASP A 654 8.58 -33.07 55.80
C ASP A 654 8.53 -33.98 54.56
N TYR A 655 7.44 -34.75 54.41
CA TYR A 655 7.21 -35.60 53.25
C TYR A 655 7.05 -34.76 51.97
N ILE A 656 6.22 -33.71 52.04
CA ILE A 656 5.96 -32.77 50.94
C ILE A 656 7.24 -32.02 50.55
N SER A 657 8.02 -31.57 51.53
CA SER A 657 9.30 -30.88 51.31
C SER A 657 10.33 -31.79 50.63
N ASN A 658 10.43 -33.05 51.04
CA ASN A 658 11.31 -34.03 50.40
C ASN A 658 10.89 -34.30 48.95
N MET A 659 9.59 -34.45 48.69
CA MET A 659 9.07 -34.57 47.33
C MET A 659 9.42 -33.34 46.46
N ALA A 660 9.26 -32.13 47.00
CA ALA A 660 9.61 -30.89 46.29
C ALA A 660 11.11 -30.85 45.92
N LEU A 661 11.99 -31.25 46.84
CA LEU A 661 13.43 -31.34 46.59
C LEU A 661 13.78 -32.40 45.52
N LYS A 662 13.19 -33.59 45.60
CA LYS A 662 13.38 -34.64 44.58
C LYS A 662 12.93 -34.19 43.20
N LEU A 663 11.79 -33.49 43.11
CA LEU A 663 11.30 -32.97 41.84
C LEU A 663 12.16 -31.83 41.30
N LYS A 664 12.73 -31.01 42.19
CA LYS A 664 13.66 -29.94 41.82
C LYS A 664 14.96 -30.48 41.20
N GLU A 665 15.51 -31.57 41.74
CA GLU A 665 16.76 -32.22 41.25
C GLU A 665 16.66 -32.75 39.81
N ILE A 666 15.45 -32.96 39.29
CA ILE A 666 15.23 -33.45 37.92
C ILE A 666 15.67 -32.41 36.87
N GLU A 667 15.73 -31.12 37.22
CA GLU A 667 16.11 -29.99 36.34
C GLU A 667 15.33 -29.94 34.99
N ALA A 668 14.16 -30.58 34.93
CA ALA A 668 13.28 -30.60 33.76
C ALA A 668 11.81 -30.35 34.17
N PRO A 669 10.95 -29.85 33.26
CA PRO A 669 9.55 -29.56 33.59
C PRO A 669 8.78 -30.82 33.98
N VAL A 670 8.13 -30.81 35.15
CA VAL A 670 7.27 -31.90 35.64
C VAL A 670 5.82 -31.41 35.71
N LEU A 671 4.87 -32.17 35.19
CA LEU A 671 3.45 -31.91 35.39
C LEU A 671 2.99 -32.66 36.65
N LEU A 672 2.57 -31.96 37.70
CA LEU A 672 2.14 -32.57 38.97
C LEU A 672 0.62 -32.46 39.11
N ARG A 673 -0.06 -33.61 39.05
CA ARG A 673 -1.50 -33.76 39.23
C ARG A 673 -1.77 -34.31 40.64
N PHE A 674 -1.86 -33.43 41.62
CA PHE A 674 -2.08 -33.80 43.02
C PHE A 674 -3.56 -34.11 43.28
N ALA A 675 -3.83 -35.18 44.05
CA ALA A 675 -5.17 -35.56 44.52
C ALA A 675 -6.22 -35.49 43.41
N HIS A 676 -5.97 -36.18 42.29
CA HIS A 676 -6.90 -36.22 41.17
C HIS A 676 -8.24 -36.78 41.61
N GLU A 677 -9.30 -36.30 40.95
CA GLU A 677 -10.66 -36.80 41.19
C GLU A 677 -11.04 -36.79 42.68
N PHE A 678 -10.67 -35.73 43.40
CA PHE A 678 -10.97 -35.59 44.83
C PHE A 678 -12.47 -35.64 45.14
N ASP A 679 -13.35 -35.48 44.16
CA ASP A 679 -14.80 -35.62 44.25
C ASP A 679 -15.33 -36.94 43.64
N ASN A 680 -14.46 -37.94 43.44
CA ASN A 680 -14.81 -39.30 43.06
C ASN A 680 -14.81 -40.24 44.28
N PRO A 681 -15.93 -40.93 44.60
CA PRO A 681 -16.05 -41.78 45.79
C PRO A 681 -15.16 -43.03 45.81
N PHE A 682 -14.45 -43.35 44.72
CA PHE A 682 -13.53 -44.49 44.66
C PHE A 682 -12.21 -44.28 45.43
N TYR A 683 -11.84 -43.04 45.73
CA TYR A 683 -10.56 -42.73 46.38
C TYR A 683 -10.71 -42.40 47.87
N PRO A 684 -9.71 -42.72 48.70
CA PRO A 684 -9.76 -42.46 50.15
C PRO A 684 -9.67 -40.97 50.51
N TRP A 685 -9.28 -40.09 49.58
CA TRP A 685 -9.26 -38.63 49.74
C TRP A 685 -10.54 -37.93 49.23
N PHE A 686 -11.62 -38.70 49.05
CA PHE A 686 -12.90 -38.21 48.53
C PHE A 686 -13.57 -37.16 49.42
N VAL A 687 -14.00 -36.06 48.80
CA VAL A 687 -14.79 -34.99 49.41
C VAL A 687 -15.96 -34.57 48.53
N ASN A 688 -17.14 -34.37 49.13
CA ASN A 688 -18.37 -33.99 48.40
C ASN A 688 -19.20 -32.89 49.08
N ASN A 689 -18.64 -32.22 50.08
CA ASN A 689 -19.31 -31.16 50.84
C ASN A 689 -18.46 -29.88 50.88
N ASP A 690 -19.10 -28.75 51.17
CA ASP A 690 -18.45 -27.43 51.14
C ASP A 690 -17.25 -27.31 52.08
N GLN A 691 -17.32 -27.95 53.25
CA GLN A 691 -16.23 -27.95 54.22
C GLN A 691 -15.01 -28.72 53.67
N GLY A 692 -15.24 -29.92 53.13
CA GLY A 692 -14.19 -30.74 52.49
C GLY A 692 -13.55 -30.04 51.29
N PHE A 693 -14.33 -29.33 50.45
CA PHE A 693 -13.77 -28.53 49.36
C PHE A 693 -12.95 -27.33 49.87
N ASN A 694 -13.34 -26.73 51.00
CA ASN A 694 -12.57 -25.66 51.63
C ASN A 694 -11.24 -26.19 52.19
N ASP A 695 -11.26 -27.36 52.81
CA ASP A 695 -10.06 -28.00 53.36
C ASP A 695 -9.12 -28.46 52.23
N LEU A 696 -9.64 -28.98 51.12
CA LEU A 696 -8.88 -29.24 49.89
C LEU A 696 -8.17 -27.97 49.38
N LYS A 697 -8.87 -26.84 49.25
CA LYS A 697 -8.28 -25.59 48.76
C LYS A 697 -7.14 -25.12 49.65
N LYS A 698 -7.29 -25.21 50.96
CA LYS A 698 -6.25 -24.83 51.93
C LYS A 698 -5.08 -25.80 51.90
N ALA A 699 -5.34 -27.11 51.83
CA ALA A 699 -4.30 -28.13 51.67
C ALA A 699 -3.50 -27.91 50.38
N TRP A 700 -4.18 -27.68 49.26
CA TRP A 700 -3.55 -27.36 47.97
C TRP A 700 -2.62 -26.15 48.06
N GLN A 701 -3.12 -25.04 48.60
CA GLN A 701 -2.34 -23.80 48.78
C GLN A 701 -1.14 -24.02 49.71
N HIS A 702 -1.30 -24.82 50.77
CA HIS A 702 -0.22 -25.14 51.71
C HIS A 702 0.90 -25.96 51.04
N ILE A 703 0.55 -27.00 50.27
CA ILE A 703 1.52 -27.80 49.51
C ILE A 703 2.24 -26.91 48.47
N HIS A 704 1.51 -26.10 47.72
CA HIS A 704 2.09 -25.18 46.74
C HIS A 704 3.10 -24.21 47.39
N GLN A 705 2.77 -23.68 48.57
CA GLN A 705 3.68 -22.80 49.33
C GLN A 705 4.95 -23.50 49.80
N ILE A 706 4.87 -24.79 50.15
CA ILE A 706 6.07 -25.58 50.48
C ILE A 706 6.93 -25.75 49.22
N PHE A 707 6.35 -26.08 48.07
CA PHE A 707 7.09 -26.19 46.81
C PHE A 707 7.76 -24.87 46.39
N ASP A 708 7.06 -23.74 46.56
CA ASP A 708 7.61 -22.40 46.32
C ASP A 708 8.78 -22.11 47.27
N ARG A 709 8.65 -22.46 48.56
CA ARG A 709 9.69 -22.27 49.58
C ARG A 709 10.94 -23.09 49.29
N GLU A 710 10.78 -24.34 48.85
CA GLU A 710 11.90 -25.21 48.47
C GLU A 710 12.50 -24.85 47.09
N GLY A 711 11.84 -23.96 46.33
CA GLY A 711 12.29 -23.48 45.03
C GLY A 711 12.13 -24.50 43.90
N ALA A 712 11.13 -25.38 43.97
CA ALA A 712 10.82 -26.37 42.95
C ALA A 712 10.05 -25.76 41.76
N THR A 713 10.64 -24.74 41.11
CA THR A 713 9.97 -23.93 40.06
C THR A 713 9.80 -24.64 38.72
N ASN A 714 10.30 -25.88 38.60
CA ASN A 714 10.14 -26.72 37.42
C ASN A 714 8.83 -27.54 37.42
N VAL A 715 8.04 -27.47 38.50
CA VAL A 715 6.77 -28.17 38.66
C VAL A 715 5.61 -27.31 38.14
N GLN A 716 4.71 -27.90 37.35
CA GLN A 716 3.45 -27.28 36.92
C GLN A 716 2.26 -28.00 37.54
N TRP A 717 1.38 -27.23 38.18
CA TRP A 717 0.25 -27.74 38.95
C TRP A 717 -0.97 -28.01 38.07
N ILE A 718 -1.45 -29.25 38.10
CA ILE A 718 -2.67 -29.70 37.42
C ILE A 718 -3.77 -29.97 38.43
N TRP A 719 -4.78 -29.10 38.48
CA TRP A 719 -5.97 -29.31 39.30
C TRP A 719 -7.05 -30.06 38.52
N ASN A 720 -7.54 -31.18 39.08
CA ASN A 720 -8.30 -32.19 38.33
C ASN A 720 -9.60 -32.65 39.02
N PRO A 721 -10.73 -31.97 38.81
CA PRO A 721 -12.04 -32.40 39.31
C PRO A 721 -12.64 -33.56 38.48
N TRP A 722 -13.49 -34.37 39.11
CA TRP A 722 -14.24 -35.47 38.50
C TRP A 722 -15.62 -35.05 37.97
N GLU A 723 -16.36 -34.18 38.68
CA GLU A 723 -17.68 -33.71 38.22
C GLU A 723 -17.72 -32.20 37.93
N ALA A 724 -18.28 -31.83 36.77
CA ALA A 724 -18.37 -30.43 36.33
C ALA A 724 -19.11 -29.49 37.31
N LYS A 725 -20.08 -30.00 38.09
CA LYS A 725 -20.85 -29.20 39.07
C LYS A 725 -20.00 -28.76 40.27
N ASN A 726 -18.92 -29.48 40.59
CA ASN A 726 -18.09 -29.21 41.77
C ASN A 726 -16.93 -28.24 41.46
N VAL A 727 -16.68 -27.94 40.17
CA VAL A 727 -15.57 -27.12 39.68
C VAL A 727 -15.47 -25.77 40.41
N ALA A 728 -16.59 -25.06 40.55
CA ALA A 728 -16.60 -23.74 41.17
C ALA A 728 -16.30 -23.77 42.68
N ALA A 729 -16.76 -24.81 43.38
CA ALA A 729 -16.65 -24.90 44.84
C ALA A 729 -15.23 -25.28 45.29
N SER A 730 -14.53 -26.09 44.50
CA SER A 730 -13.24 -26.71 44.83
C SER A 730 -12.02 -26.03 44.18
N PHE A 731 -12.20 -25.05 43.30
CA PHE A 731 -11.08 -24.38 42.61
C PHE A 731 -10.13 -23.63 43.57
N PRO A 732 -8.82 -23.95 43.63
CA PRO A 732 -7.86 -23.33 44.56
C PRO A 732 -7.49 -21.87 44.25
N GLY A 733 -7.78 -21.40 43.03
CA GLY A 733 -7.44 -20.06 42.53
C GLY A 733 -6.32 -20.07 41.49
N SER A 734 -6.37 -19.15 40.53
CA SER A 734 -5.50 -19.17 39.34
C SER A 734 -4.01 -18.93 39.63
N ASN A 735 -3.64 -18.48 40.83
CA ASN A 735 -2.24 -18.31 41.23
C ASN A 735 -1.58 -19.61 41.71
N TYR A 736 -2.37 -20.67 41.95
CA TYR A 736 -1.91 -21.95 42.50
C TYR A 736 -2.12 -23.12 41.53
N VAL A 737 -2.56 -22.81 40.29
CA VAL A 737 -2.93 -23.79 39.27
C VAL A 737 -2.38 -23.29 37.94
N ASP A 738 -1.54 -24.10 37.29
CA ASP A 738 -1.01 -23.81 35.96
C ASP A 738 -1.95 -24.31 34.87
N LYS A 739 -2.58 -25.47 35.10
CA LYS A 739 -3.46 -26.14 34.13
C LYS A 739 -4.65 -26.80 34.81
N VAL A 740 -5.79 -26.83 34.11
CA VAL A 740 -6.99 -27.57 34.54
C VAL A 740 -6.97 -28.95 33.88
N GLY A 741 -6.87 -29.99 34.70
CA GLY A 741 -6.96 -31.40 34.29
C GLY A 741 -8.41 -31.88 34.24
N LEU A 742 -8.77 -32.66 33.23
CA LEU A 742 -10.12 -33.23 33.09
C LEU A 742 -10.06 -34.66 32.58
N ASN A 743 -10.84 -35.53 33.22
CA ASN A 743 -11.00 -36.91 32.84
C ASN A 743 -12.21 -37.04 31.90
N ILE A 744 -11.97 -37.51 30.66
CA ILE A 744 -12.98 -37.67 29.61
C ILE A 744 -12.96 -39.13 29.15
N LEU A 745 -13.58 -40.00 29.95
CA LEU A 745 -13.67 -41.44 29.72
C LEU A 745 -15.09 -41.83 29.30
N ASN A 746 -15.24 -42.50 28.16
CA ASN A 746 -16.51 -43.05 27.70
C ASN A 746 -16.65 -44.52 28.14
N TYR A 747 -17.44 -44.75 29.19
CA TYR A 747 -17.74 -46.10 29.68
C TYR A 747 -18.71 -46.90 28.78
N ALA A 748 -19.21 -46.32 27.68
CA ALA A 748 -20.02 -47.00 26.68
C ALA A 748 -21.22 -47.76 27.28
N HIS A 749 -21.37 -49.05 26.97
CA HIS A 749 -22.42 -49.92 27.50
C HIS A 749 -22.37 -50.13 29.03
N LEU A 750 -21.30 -49.70 29.71
CA LEU A 750 -21.12 -49.85 31.16
C LEU A 750 -21.56 -48.64 31.97
N ASN A 751 -21.98 -47.55 31.32
CA ASN A 751 -22.60 -46.43 32.05
C ASN A 751 -24.09 -46.69 32.35
N PRO A 752 -24.69 -45.99 33.33
CA PRO A 752 -26.10 -46.21 33.73
C PRO A 752 -27.13 -45.99 32.61
N GLN A 753 -26.76 -45.30 31.53
CA GLN A 753 -27.64 -45.02 30.38
C GLN A 753 -27.46 -46.04 29.24
N ASN A 754 -26.52 -46.99 29.38
CA ASN A 754 -26.19 -48.04 28.42
C ASN A 754 -26.06 -47.51 26.97
N ARG A 755 -25.31 -46.41 26.79
CA ARG A 755 -25.09 -45.76 25.49
C ARG A 755 -23.69 -45.16 25.37
N ASP A 756 -23.21 -44.96 24.16
CA ASP A 756 -22.01 -44.16 23.93
C ASP A 756 -22.26 -42.65 24.09
N PHE A 757 -21.29 -41.97 24.69
CA PHE A 757 -21.22 -40.51 24.75
C PHE A 757 -20.10 -40.00 23.86
N SER A 758 -20.35 -38.96 23.07
CA SER A 758 -19.29 -38.28 22.33
C SER A 758 -18.37 -37.48 23.26
N PHE A 759 -17.13 -37.22 22.83
CA PHE A 759 -16.21 -36.31 23.54
C PHE A 759 -16.85 -34.96 23.88
N GLN A 760 -17.61 -34.40 22.93
CA GLN A 760 -18.30 -33.13 23.12
C GLN A 760 -19.34 -33.19 24.25
N GLU A 761 -20.15 -34.25 24.32
CA GLU A 761 -21.14 -34.41 25.40
C GLU A 761 -20.49 -34.47 26.80
N LEU A 762 -19.33 -35.11 26.90
CA LEU A 762 -18.59 -35.23 28.16
C LEU A 762 -17.87 -33.93 28.54
N TYR A 763 -17.31 -33.20 27.57
CA TYR A 763 -16.50 -32.01 27.83
C TYR A 763 -17.32 -30.71 28.03
N GLN A 764 -18.46 -30.57 27.35
CA GLN A 764 -19.24 -29.32 27.37
C GLN A 764 -19.71 -28.84 28.75
N PRO A 765 -20.13 -29.72 29.69
CA PRO A 765 -20.45 -29.30 31.06
C PRO A 765 -19.29 -28.61 31.77
N PHE A 766 -18.07 -29.15 31.64
CA PHE A 766 -16.86 -28.56 32.24
C PHE A 766 -16.53 -27.20 31.62
N LYS A 767 -16.54 -27.11 30.29
CA LYS A 767 -16.27 -25.85 29.57
C LYS A 767 -17.17 -24.70 30.06
N LYS A 768 -18.46 -24.98 30.28
CA LYS A 768 -19.44 -23.98 30.72
C LYS A 768 -19.13 -23.42 32.11
N GLU A 769 -18.64 -24.25 33.03
CA GLU A 769 -18.25 -23.79 34.37
C GLU A 769 -16.87 -23.12 34.36
N LEU A 770 -15.90 -23.67 33.62
CA LEU A 770 -14.56 -23.09 33.51
C LEU A 770 -14.56 -21.70 32.89
N PHE A 771 -15.35 -21.47 31.82
CA PHE A 771 -15.44 -20.16 31.17
C PHE A 771 -15.87 -19.02 32.11
N LYS A 772 -16.58 -19.33 33.20
CA LYS A 772 -17.00 -18.34 34.21
C LYS A 772 -15.89 -18.06 35.23
N LEU A 773 -14.93 -18.97 35.38
CA LEU A 773 -13.97 -19.01 36.49
C LEU A 773 -12.54 -18.64 36.07
N THR A 774 -12.07 -19.17 34.94
CA THR A 774 -10.66 -19.04 34.55
C THR A 774 -10.45 -19.21 33.04
N ASN A 775 -9.35 -18.65 32.53
CA ASN A 775 -8.87 -18.83 31.15
C ASN A 775 -7.60 -19.69 31.11
N LEU A 776 -7.29 -20.43 32.18
CA LEU A 776 -6.14 -21.32 32.23
C LEU A 776 -6.24 -22.43 31.16
N PRO A 777 -5.11 -22.90 30.62
CA PRO A 777 -5.10 -24.00 29.66
C PRO A 777 -5.72 -25.28 30.24
N VAL A 778 -6.44 -26.01 29.40
CA VAL A 778 -7.05 -27.30 29.75
C VAL A 778 -6.18 -28.44 29.23
N ILE A 779 -5.94 -29.44 30.06
CA ILE A 779 -5.34 -30.73 29.70
C ILE A 779 -6.37 -31.84 29.94
N ILE A 780 -6.63 -32.66 28.93
CA ILE A 780 -7.40 -33.89 29.14
C ILE A 780 -6.42 -34.90 29.71
N THR A 781 -6.52 -35.19 30.98
CA THR A 781 -5.57 -35.99 31.77
C THR A 781 -5.80 -37.48 31.63
N GLU A 782 -7.04 -37.87 31.29
CA GLU A 782 -7.42 -39.23 30.93
C GLU A 782 -8.44 -39.19 29.80
N LEU A 783 -8.12 -39.82 28.68
CA LEU A 783 -8.96 -39.94 27.50
C LEU A 783 -9.05 -41.41 27.09
N GLY A 784 -10.26 -41.93 26.88
CA GLY A 784 -10.44 -43.33 26.51
C GLY A 784 -11.91 -43.73 26.33
N SER A 785 -12.14 -44.91 25.73
CA SER A 785 -13.48 -45.47 25.52
C SER A 785 -13.46 -47.00 25.60
N LEU A 786 -14.45 -47.58 26.29
CA LEU A 786 -14.61 -49.03 26.52
C LEU A 786 -15.49 -49.75 25.48
N GLY A 787 -15.59 -49.22 24.26
CA GLY A 787 -16.39 -49.81 23.16
C GLY A 787 -16.29 -51.35 23.06
N GLN A 788 -17.36 -52.02 22.60
CA GLN A 788 -17.49 -53.48 22.63
C GLN A 788 -16.52 -54.19 21.68
N THR A 789 -16.06 -53.49 20.64
CA THR A 789 -15.08 -54.00 19.68
C THR A 789 -13.84 -53.10 19.59
N ASN A 790 -12.67 -53.66 19.21
CA ASN A 790 -11.45 -52.88 18.93
C ASN A 790 -11.72 -51.72 17.95
N LYS A 791 -12.59 -51.94 16.97
CA LYS A 791 -12.97 -50.94 15.96
C LYS A 791 -13.78 -49.79 16.56
N GLU A 792 -14.66 -50.07 17.51
CA GLU A 792 -15.42 -49.03 18.24
C GLU A 792 -14.52 -48.18 19.13
N ARG A 793 -13.60 -48.82 19.88
CA ARG A 793 -12.60 -48.11 20.70
C ARG A 793 -11.69 -47.22 19.85
N LEU A 794 -11.18 -47.73 18.73
CA LEU A 794 -10.37 -46.97 17.79
C LEU A 794 -11.13 -45.78 17.18
N ASN A 795 -12.35 -46.01 16.69
CA ASN A 795 -13.16 -44.96 16.05
C ASN A 795 -13.53 -43.84 17.03
N TRP A 796 -13.91 -44.18 18.26
CA TRP A 796 -14.25 -43.17 19.27
C TRP A 796 -13.06 -42.28 19.58
N ASN A 797 -11.87 -42.86 19.79
CA ASN A 797 -10.66 -42.10 20.07
C ASN A 797 -10.25 -41.20 18.89
N ILE A 798 -10.37 -41.67 17.63
CA ILE A 798 -10.15 -40.83 16.44
C ILE A 798 -11.10 -39.63 16.39
N GLU A 799 -12.39 -39.84 16.64
CA GLU A 799 -13.37 -38.74 16.64
C GLU A 799 -13.20 -37.80 17.83
N ALA A 800 -12.80 -38.31 18.99
CA ALA A 800 -12.42 -37.50 20.15
C ALA A 800 -11.22 -36.60 19.82
N PHE A 801 -10.16 -37.12 19.20
CA PHE A 801 -9.01 -36.31 18.77
C PHE A 801 -9.39 -35.22 17.75
N LYS A 802 -10.28 -35.53 16.80
CA LYS A 802 -10.81 -34.51 15.87
C LYS A 802 -11.63 -33.45 16.57
N SER A 803 -12.45 -33.84 17.53
CA SER A 803 -13.28 -32.92 18.33
C SER A 803 -12.42 -32.04 19.22
N ILE A 804 -11.41 -32.61 19.87
CA ILE A 804 -10.44 -31.88 20.68
C ILE A 804 -9.86 -30.73 19.87
N ALA A 805 -9.45 -30.94 18.61
CA ALA A 805 -8.91 -29.90 17.73
C ALA A 805 -9.77 -28.62 17.64
N GLN A 806 -11.10 -28.72 17.80
CA GLN A 806 -12.05 -27.60 17.71
C GLN A 806 -12.08 -26.69 18.96
N TYR A 807 -11.48 -27.12 20.08
CA TYR A 807 -11.45 -26.37 21.34
C TYR A 807 -10.05 -25.75 21.58
N PRO A 808 -9.83 -24.45 21.29
CA PRO A 808 -8.51 -23.83 21.38
C PRO A 808 -7.95 -23.77 22.81
N GLU A 809 -8.81 -23.85 23.83
CA GLU A 809 -8.42 -23.90 25.24
C GLU A 809 -7.79 -25.24 25.67
N ILE A 810 -8.05 -26.32 24.92
CA ILE A 810 -7.45 -27.64 25.18
C ILE A 810 -6.04 -27.68 24.57
N GLU A 811 -5.03 -27.69 25.43
CA GLU A 811 -3.61 -27.68 25.08
C GLU A 811 -3.08 -29.09 24.78
N SER A 812 -3.52 -30.08 25.55
CA SER A 812 -3.00 -31.45 25.49
C SER A 812 -4.04 -32.48 25.91
N ALA A 813 -3.84 -33.73 25.49
CA ALA A 813 -4.67 -34.85 25.88
C ALA A 813 -3.82 -36.10 26.12
N VAL A 814 -4.04 -36.80 27.22
CA VAL A 814 -3.34 -38.00 27.66
C VAL A 814 -4.26 -39.20 27.46
N LEU A 815 -3.84 -40.11 26.60
CA LEU A 815 -4.56 -41.35 26.33
C LEU A 815 -4.39 -42.30 27.52
N PHE A 816 -5.50 -42.68 28.16
CA PHE A 816 -5.50 -43.69 29.21
C PHE A 816 -5.50 -45.07 28.54
N TYR A 817 -4.31 -45.60 28.27
CA TYR A 817 -4.10 -46.78 27.44
C TYR A 817 -3.67 -47.97 28.31
N SER A 818 -4.60 -48.46 29.13
CA SER A 818 -4.38 -49.58 30.06
C SER A 818 -5.40 -50.69 29.84
N ASN A 819 -4.97 -51.94 30.02
CA ASN A 819 -5.84 -53.13 30.09
C ASN A 819 -5.85 -53.76 31.49
N LEU A 820 -5.44 -52.99 32.50
CA LEU A 820 -5.28 -53.41 33.89
C LEU A 820 -6.20 -52.64 34.86
N ASP A 821 -7.09 -51.79 34.36
CA ASP A 821 -7.93 -50.93 35.20
C ASP A 821 -9.03 -51.72 35.92
N ASN A 822 -9.03 -51.72 37.25
CA ASN A 822 -9.97 -52.45 38.10
C ASN A 822 -11.08 -51.55 38.72
N ASN A 823 -11.17 -50.28 38.31
CA ASN A 823 -12.17 -49.32 38.82
C ASN A 823 -13.55 -49.50 38.15
N LEU A 824 -14.30 -50.52 38.57
CA LEU A 824 -15.63 -50.84 38.03
C LEU A 824 -16.72 -49.85 38.50
N PRO A 825 -17.61 -49.37 37.60
CA PRO A 825 -18.76 -48.54 37.98
C PRO A 825 -19.73 -49.25 38.94
N LEU A 826 -20.19 -48.57 39.99
CA LEU A 826 -20.93 -49.12 41.15
C LEU A 826 -22.30 -49.77 40.85
N GLU A 827 -22.83 -49.71 39.63
CA GLU A 827 -24.19 -50.19 39.31
C GLU A 827 -24.25 -51.38 38.32
N THR A 828 -23.13 -52.03 38.02
CA THR A 828 -23.11 -53.13 37.03
C THR A 828 -23.05 -54.52 37.67
N ASN A 829 -24.17 -54.99 38.22
CA ASN A 829 -24.34 -56.32 38.84
C ASN A 829 -24.26 -57.52 37.86
N ASN A 830 -23.71 -57.38 36.64
CA ASN A 830 -23.79 -58.41 35.60
C ASN A 830 -22.59 -58.45 34.62
N ILE A 831 -21.37 -58.19 35.09
CA ILE A 831 -20.17 -58.23 34.24
C ILE A 831 -19.16 -59.25 34.79
N ASN A 832 -18.76 -60.22 33.97
CA ASN A 832 -17.68 -61.19 34.22
C ASN A 832 -16.29 -60.62 33.88
N ALA A 833 -16.07 -59.31 34.05
CA ALA A 833 -14.79 -58.67 33.74
C ALA A 833 -14.12 -58.24 35.05
N GLU A 834 -12.96 -58.83 35.35
CA GLU A 834 -12.13 -58.48 36.51
C GLU A 834 -11.34 -57.18 36.27
N VAL A 835 -11.17 -56.75 35.00
CA VAL A 835 -10.46 -55.53 34.57
C VAL A 835 -11.06 -54.93 33.29
N LEU A 836 -10.93 -53.61 33.12
CA LEU A 836 -11.39 -52.81 31.98
C LEU A 836 -10.26 -52.63 30.94
N ASP A 837 -10.57 -52.85 29.66
CA ASP A 837 -9.62 -52.72 28.54
C ASP A 837 -9.84 -51.44 27.73
N TRP A 838 -8.96 -50.46 27.92
CA TRP A 838 -8.95 -49.18 27.22
C TRP A 838 -8.06 -49.19 25.95
N THR A 839 -7.44 -50.33 25.60
CA THR A 839 -6.47 -50.43 24.50
C THR A 839 -7.11 -50.67 23.12
N PHE A 840 -6.40 -50.32 22.03
CA PHE A 840 -6.85 -50.52 20.65
C PHE A 840 -5.68 -50.58 19.64
N LYS A 841 -5.77 -51.39 18.58
CA LYS A 841 -4.66 -51.64 17.61
C LYS A 841 -4.91 -51.12 16.19
N LEU A 842 -3.84 -50.77 15.46
CA LEU A 842 -3.83 -50.45 14.02
C LEU A 842 -3.38 -51.67 13.17
N GLU A 843 -3.85 -51.77 11.93
CA GLU A 843 -3.29 -52.71 10.93
C GLU A 843 -2.05 -52.07 10.24
N GLU A 844 -0.99 -52.87 10.07
CA GLU A 844 0.46 -52.52 9.93
C GLU A 844 0.89 -51.44 8.92
N PHE A 845 1.88 -50.60 9.31
CA PHE A 845 2.90 -50.02 8.42
C PHE A 845 4.20 -49.65 9.21
N SER A 846 5.36 -49.53 8.54
CA SER A 846 6.67 -49.10 9.11
C SER A 846 7.40 -48.13 8.15
N PRO A 847 8.18 -47.11 8.60
CA PRO A 847 9.66 -47.18 8.49
C PRO A 847 10.54 -46.26 9.42
N ASN A 848 11.85 -46.58 9.45
CA ASN A 848 12.99 -45.94 10.17
C ASN A 848 13.63 -44.72 9.45
N ILE A 849 14.48 -43.91 10.16
CA ILE A 849 15.87 -43.47 9.78
C ILE A 849 16.54 -42.55 10.86
N LYS A 850 17.87 -42.67 11.03
CA LYS A 850 18.80 -41.93 11.94
C LYS A 850 19.72 -40.95 11.18
N ILE A 851 20.21 -39.85 11.80
CA ILE A 851 21.40 -39.07 11.37
C ILE A 851 22.20 -38.52 12.59
N THR A 852 23.53 -38.35 12.44
CA THR A 852 24.53 -37.97 13.48
C THR A 852 25.44 -36.79 13.06
N LYS A 853 25.92 -36.05 14.09
CA LYS A 853 27.23 -35.36 14.33
C LYS A 853 27.54 -33.91 13.87
N THR A 854 28.27 -33.21 14.76
CA THR A 854 28.63 -31.77 14.86
C THR A 854 30.16 -31.55 14.93
N ILE A 855 30.66 -30.33 14.66
CA ILE A 855 32.06 -29.86 14.80
C ILE A 855 32.08 -28.42 15.37
N ASN A 856 32.96 -28.14 16.36
CA ASN A 856 33.21 -26.84 17.01
C ASN A 856 34.48 -26.11 16.50
N ILE A 857 34.49 -24.78 16.56
CA ILE A 857 35.64 -23.85 16.51
C ILE A 857 35.35 -22.69 17.47
N GLU A 858 36.34 -22.08 18.15
CA GLU A 858 36.23 -20.96 19.13
C GLU A 858 36.59 -19.55 18.56
N SER A 859 35.97 -18.46 19.04
CA SER A 859 36.34 -17.04 18.80
C SER A 859 35.68 -16.03 19.78
N ASN A 860 36.45 -15.14 20.43
CA ASN A 860 35.96 -14.00 21.26
C ASN A 860 36.33 -12.63 20.65
N LEU A 861 35.34 -11.80 20.29
CA LEU A 861 35.50 -10.42 19.78
C LEU A 861 34.95 -9.39 20.79
N ASN A 862 35.55 -8.19 20.88
CA ASN A 862 35.16 -7.15 21.84
C ASN A 862 34.23 -6.08 21.23
N ILE A 863 33.25 -5.59 22.02
CA ILE A 863 32.29 -4.53 21.63
C ILE A 863 32.90 -3.12 21.77
N PRO A 864 32.58 -2.15 20.88
CA PRO A 864 33.01 -0.76 21.03
C PRO A 864 32.44 -0.08 22.30
N LYS A 865 33.31 0.42 23.19
CA LYS A 865 32.95 0.96 24.52
C LYS A 865 32.34 2.39 24.56
N LYS A 866 32.21 3.10 23.43
CA LYS A 866 31.77 4.52 23.38
C LYS A 866 30.57 4.75 22.45
N VAL A 867 29.53 3.93 22.59
CA VAL A 867 28.33 4.02 21.75
C VAL A 867 27.18 4.63 22.54
N LEU A 868 26.77 5.83 22.14
CA LEU A 868 25.57 6.52 22.59
C LEU A 868 24.59 6.51 21.42
N GLY A 869 23.72 5.50 21.40
CA GLY A 869 22.94 5.16 20.22
C GLY A 869 21.45 5.46 20.35
N VAL A 870 20.76 5.42 19.22
CA VAL A 870 19.29 5.38 19.15
C VAL A 870 18.83 4.36 18.11
N ASN A 871 17.75 3.65 18.40
CA ASN A 871 17.09 2.81 17.41
C ASN A 871 16.41 3.68 16.34
N TYR A 872 16.73 3.42 15.07
CA TYR A 872 16.19 4.18 13.95
C TYR A 872 15.15 3.35 13.18
N ASN A 873 13.98 3.16 13.80
CA ASN A 873 12.87 2.37 13.23
C ASN A 873 12.05 3.13 12.16
N LYS A 874 12.29 4.44 12.02
CA LYS A 874 11.61 5.30 11.05
C LYS A 874 11.81 4.77 9.63
N GLY A 875 10.72 4.46 8.92
CA GLY A 875 10.80 3.94 7.54
C GLY A 875 11.32 2.51 7.41
N ARG A 876 11.41 1.75 8.52
CA ARG A 876 11.87 0.34 8.56
C ARG A 876 11.16 -0.51 7.51
N ASN A 877 9.82 -0.46 7.47
CA ASN A 877 9.04 -1.10 6.41
C ASN A 877 8.59 -0.08 5.35
N TRP A 878 9.41 0.16 4.32
CA TRP A 878 9.17 1.24 3.34
C TRP A 878 7.81 1.16 2.63
N SER A 879 7.23 -0.04 2.47
CA SER A 879 5.97 -0.24 1.75
C SER A 879 4.73 0.03 2.62
N LYS A 880 4.89 -0.05 3.94
CA LYS A 880 3.82 0.15 4.93
C LYS A 880 3.98 1.44 5.73
N SER A 881 5.19 1.97 5.83
CA SER A 881 5.51 3.17 6.61
C SER A 881 4.98 4.43 5.93
N PHE A 882 4.47 5.35 6.74
CA PHE A 882 4.12 6.70 6.29
C PHE A 882 5.33 7.63 6.21
N TYR A 883 6.51 7.17 6.65
CA TYR A 883 7.75 7.94 6.58
C TYR A 883 8.57 7.59 5.34
N THR A 884 9.19 8.62 4.75
CA THR A 884 10.15 8.47 3.65
C THR A 884 11.53 8.92 4.11
N LEU A 885 12.51 8.01 4.06
CA LEU A 885 13.91 8.30 4.39
C LEU A 885 14.64 8.92 3.19
N ASN A 886 14.19 10.11 2.79
CA ASN A 886 14.91 10.92 1.82
C ASN A 886 16.11 11.62 2.47
N ARG A 887 17.03 12.12 1.64
CA ARG A 887 18.24 12.83 2.07
C ARG A 887 17.95 13.99 3.04
N ARG A 888 16.89 14.77 2.82
CA ARG A 888 16.55 15.91 3.69
C ARG A 888 16.18 15.46 5.10
N THR A 889 15.34 14.43 5.21
CA THR A 889 14.92 13.84 6.48
C THR A 889 16.12 13.27 7.24
N LEU A 890 16.96 12.48 6.56
CA LEU A 890 18.14 11.85 7.17
C LEU A 890 19.16 12.89 7.66
N ILE A 891 19.47 13.91 6.85
CA ILE A 891 20.37 15.00 7.27
C ILE A 891 19.81 15.74 8.48
N LYS A 892 18.49 16.02 8.50
CA LYS A 892 17.84 16.65 9.65
C LYS A 892 17.97 15.77 10.89
N ASP A 893 17.57 14.51 10.80
CA ASP A 893 17.57 13.57 11.91
C ASP A 893 19.00 13.38 12.46
N PHE A 894 19.99 13.12 11.60
CA PHE A 894 21.39 12.95 12.02
C PHE A 894 22.01 14.22 12.62
N LYS A 895 21.64 15.40 12.12
CA LYS A 895 22.07 16.66 12.72
C LYS A 895 21.50 16.86 14.11
N GLU A 896 20.21 16.56 14.31
CA GLU A 896 19.57 16.68 15.62
C GLU A 896 20.06 15.60 16.60
N MET A 897 20.30 14.37 16.12
CA MET A 897 20.94 13.31 16.90
C MET A 897 22.30 13.75 17.44
N LYS A 898 23.16 14.29 16.57
CA LYS A 898 24.47 14.80 17.01
C LYS A 898 24.38 15.93 18.02
N LYS A 899 23.41 16.83 17.88
CA LYS A 899 23.21 17.91 18.86
C LYS A 899 22.90 17.36 20.24
N LEU A 900 22.20 16.23 20.32
CA LEU A 900 21.97 15.50 21.57
C LEU A 900 23.18 14.70 22.04
N GLY A 901 24.29 14.62 21.29
CA GLY A 901 25.44 13.76 21.61
C GLY A 901 25.30 12.31 21.15
N ILE A 902 24.23 11.95 20.43
CA ILE A 902 24.06 10.63 19.82
C ILE A 902 25.09 10.45 18.71
N ASN A 903 25.87 9.37 18.78
CA ASN A 903 26.97 9.07 17.86
C ASN A 903 26.76 7.78 17.05
N ALA A 904 25.70 7.01 17.35
CA ALA A 904 25.38 5.78 16.65
C ALA A 904 23.88 5.60 16.40
N ILE A 905 23.54 4.81 15.39
CA ILE A 905 22.17 4.34 15.15
C ILE A 905 22.14 2.80 15.10
N ARG A 906 21.07 2.22 15.64
CA ARG A 906 20.72 0.82 15.40
C ARG A 906 19.71 0.80 14.25
N TYR A 907 20.11 0.25 13.11
CA TYR A 907 19.36 0.34 11.86
C TYR A 907 19.19 -1.03 11.23
N THR A 908 17.94 -1.42 10.96
CA THR A 908 17.61 -2.68 10.30
C THR A 908 17.67 -2.54 8.78
N ASN A 909 18.24 -3.55 8.12
CA ASN A 909 18.35 -3.69 6.68
C ASN A 909 17.04 -3.35 5.97
N ASN A 910 17.10 -2.36 5.08
CA ASN A 910 16.03 -2.00 4.16
C ASN A 910 16.61 -1.80 2.76
N LYS A 911 16.34 -2.75 1.86
CA LYS A 911 16.88 -2.78 0.49
C LYS A 911 16.66 -1.48 -0.29
N VAL A 912 15.65 -0.68 0.07
CA VAL A 912 15.35 0.61 -0.56
C VAL A 912 16.17 1.76 0.05
N TYR A 913 16.25 1.85 1.37
CA TYR A 913 16.85 3.00 2.05
C TYR A 913 18.31 2.83 2.45
N ASN A 914 18.88 1.61 2.39
CA ASN A 914 20.26 1.34 2.78
C ASN A 914 21.27 2.29 2.14
N TYR A 915 21.15 2.54 0.82
CA TYR A 915 22.08 3.43 0.12
C TYR A 915 22.12 4.82 0.77
N ASN A 916 20.94 5.42 0.99
CA ASN A 916 20.80 6.74 1.58
C ASN A 916 21.26 6.76 3.04
N VAL A 917 20.76 5.85 3.87
CA VAL A 917 21.02 5.80 5.31
C VAL A 917 22.51 5.61 5.57
N LEU A 918 23.13 4.61 4.93
CA LEU A 918 24.53 4.26 5.16
C LEU A 918 25.47 5.37 4.68
N LYS A 919 25.26 5.92 3.48
CA LYS A 919 26.07 7.02 2.95
C LYS A 919 25.97 8.28 3.81
N LEU A 920 24.77 8.64 4.24
CA LEU A 920 24.56 9.83 5.07
C LEU A 920 25.01 9.64 6.51
N ALA A 921 24.95 8.42 7.05
CA ALA A 921 25.52 8.11 8.36
C ALA A 921 27.04 8.28 8.31
N GLU A 922 27.71 7.79 7.26
CA GLU A 922 29.13 8.00 7.03
C GLU A 922 29.50 9.49 6.85
N GLU A 923 28.79 10.22 5.99
CA GLU A 923 28.99 11.68 5.80
C GLU A 923 28.77 12.45 7.11
N ALA A 924 27.83 11.99 7.93
CA ALA A 924 27.58 12.52 9.25
C ALA A 924 28.53 11.95 10.31
N GLY A 925 29.41 10.98 10.05
CA GLY A 925 30.22 10.35 11.11
C GLY A 925 29.38 9.73 12.24
N ILE A 926 28.19 9.21 11.92
CA ILE A 926 27.35 8.41 12.81
C ILE A 926 27.68 6.93 12.56
N GLN A 927 27.98 6.19 13.63
CA GLN A 927 28.22 4.76 13.56
C GLN A 927 26.92 3.97 13.38
N VAL A 928 26.99 2.79 12.75
CA VAL A 928 25.81 1.97 12.47
C VAL A 928 25.98 0.58 13.07
N SER A 929 25.10 0.22 14.00
CA SER A 929 24.81 -1.19 14.30
C SER A 929 23.77 -1.66 13.27
N PHE A 930 24.15 -2.59 12.39
CA PHE A 930 23.34 -2.98 11.23
C PHE A 930 22.58 -4.28 11.50
N GLY A 931 21.26 -4.22 11.39
CA GLY A 931 20.36 -5.32 11.76
C GLY A 931 19.81 -6.07 10.56
N PHE A 932 19.41 -7.32 10.76
CA PHE A 932 18.68 -8.12 9.77
C PHE A 932 17.29 -8.44 10.28
N SER A 933 16.30 -8.39 9.37
CA SER A 933 14.92 -8.70 9.71
C SER A 933 14.64 -10.18 9.58
N ILE A 934 14.07 -10.77 10.64
CA ILE A 934 13.69 -12.18 10.68
C ILE A 934 12.18 -12.30 10.38
N PRO A 935 11.79 -13.04 9.32
CA PRO A 935 10.38 -13.28 9.05
C PRO A 935 9.71 -14.07 10.18
N THR A 936 8.54 -13.60 10.63
CA THR A 936 7.82 -14.17 11.77
C THR A 936 7.04 -15.45 11.46
N ASP A 937 7.04 -15.89 10.20
CA ASP A 937 6.26 -17.01 9.66
C ASP A 937 7.11 -18.24 9.30
N ILE A 938 8.38 -18.27 9.71
CA ILE A 938 9.28 -19.40 9.50
C ILE A 938 9.03 -20.43 10.59
N ASN A 939 8.66 -21.66 10.19
CA ASN A 939 8.79 -22.82 11.06
C ASN A 939 10.26 -23.27 11.04
N TRP A 940 11.00 -23.00 12.12
CA TRP A 940 12.43 -23.28 12.19
C TRP A 940 12.76 -24.77 12.11
N ALA A 941 11.87 -25.64 12.56
CA ALA A 941 12.08 -27.08 12.45
C ALA A 941 11.87 -27.60 11.01
N GLU A 942 10.89 -27.07 10.28
CA GLU A 942 10.40 -27.69 9.03
C GLU A 942 10.76 -26.92 7.74
N ASP A 943 10.83 -25.58 7.78
CA ASP A 943 10.96 -24.73 6.59
C ASP A 943 12.41 -24.60 6.08
N GLU A 944 13.03 -25.69 5.64
CA GLU A 944 14.43 -25.71 5.21
C GLU A 944 14.75 -24.71 4.08
N GLN A 945 13.90 -24.61 3.06
CA GLN A 945 14.10 -23.67 1.94
C GLN A 945 14.08 -22.20 2.39
N LYS A 946 13.17 -21.83 3.32
CA LYS A 946 13.11 -20.45 3.83
C LYS A 946 14.36 -20.13 4.65
N LYS A 947 14.82 -21.06 5.49
CA LYS A 947 16.07 -20.93 6.29
C LYS A 947 17.30 -20.74 5.41
N ILE A 948 17.45 -21.52 4.34
CA ILE A 948 18.57 -21.41 3.39
C ILE A 948 18.53 -20.06 2.68
N LYS A 949 17.36 -19.64 2.19
CA LYS A 949 17.20 -18.35 1.50
C LYS A 949 17.55 -17.17 2.43
N LEU A 950 17.07 -17.20 3.68
CA LEU A 950 17.36 -16.16 4.67
C LEU A 950 18.86 -16.08 4.99
N SER A 951 19.50 -17.24 5.23
CA SER A 951 20.95 -17.32 5.47
C SER A 951 21.75 -16.73 4.31
N ASN A 952 21.40 -17.05 3.07
CA ASN A 952 22.06 -16.53 1.87
C ASN A 952 21.87 -15.01 1.71
N ASP A 953 20.65 -14.50 1.94
CA ASP A 953 20.35 -13.06 1.84
C ASP A 953 21.15 -12.24 2.87
N ILE A 954 21.26 -12.74 4.11
CA ILE A 954 22.06 -12.13 5.18
C ILE A 954 23.55 -12.16 4.79
N PHE A 955 24.06 -13.33 4.42
CA PHE A 955 25.45 -13.53 4.05
C PHE A 955 25.91 -12.61 2.91
N GLN A 956 25.12 -12.52 1.83
CA GLN A 956 25.44 -11.62 0.71
C GLN A 956 25.44 -10.15 1.14
N THR A 957 24.55 -9.76 2.05
CA THR A 957 24.50 -8.40 2.58
C THR A 957 25.76 -8.08 3.38
N VAL A 958 26.18 -8.97 4.29
CA VAL A 958 27.43 -8.83 5.06
C VAL A 958 28.63 -8.72 4.11
N LYS A 959 28.75 -9.61 3.12
CA LYS A 959 29.85 -9.61 2.14
C LYS A 959 29.94 -8.30 1.35
N ASN A 960 28.81 -7.70 1.02
CA ASN A 960 28.75 -6.42 0.31
C ASN A 960 29.11 -5.23 1.22
N LEU A 961 28.77 -5.30 2.51
CA LEU A 961 28.92 -4.19 3.45
C LEU A 961 30.19 -4.24 4.31
N GLN A 962 30.93 -5.36 4.32
CA GLN A 962 32.13 -5.55 5.16
C GLN A 962 33.22 -4.48 5.01
N LYS A 963 33.28 -3.78 3.87
CA LYS A 963 34.27 -2.72 3.60
C LYS A 963 33.94 -1.39 4.29
N HIS A 964 32.73 -1.22 4.81
CA HIS A 964 32.27 0.02 5.42
C HIS A 964 32.63 0.08 6.91
N THR A 965 33.69 0.81 7.26
CA THR A 965 34.27 0.82 8.62
C THR A 965 33.41 1.52 9.68
N TYR A 966 32.42 2.33 9.28
CA TYR A 966 31.47 2.96 10.19
C TYR A 966 30.33 2.02 10.64
N ILE A 967 30.18 0.85 10.00
CA ILE A 967 29.36 -0.24 10.54
C ILE A 967 30.17 -0.90 11.65
N ILE A 968 29.62 -0.96 12.86
CA ILE A 968 30.36 -1.38 14.06
C ILE A 968 29.94 -2.75 14.59
N SER A 969 28.76 -3.24 14.22
CA SER A 969 28.22 -4.53 14.67
C SER A 969 27.09 -5.02 13.79
N TRP A 970 26.82 -6.33 13.84
CA TRP A 970 25.69 -7.01 13.20
C TRP A 970 24.67 -7.45 14.26
N HIS A 971 23.38 -7.51 13.94
CA HIS A 971 22.35 -8.02 14.88
C HIS A 971 21.07 -8.50 14.17
N PHE A 972 20.14 -9.09 14.93
CA PHE A 972 18.74 -9.27 14.52
C PHE A 972 17.83 -8.24 15.15
N ASP A 973 16.80 -7.83 14.42
CA ASP A 973 15.89 -6.75 14.80
C ASP A 973 14.79 -7.13 15.80
N THR A 974 14.78 -8.37 16.27
CA THR A 974 13.83 -8.95 17.23
C THR A 974 14.47 -10.09 18.01
N ASP A 975 14.06 -10.27 19.27
CA ASP A 975 14.35 -11.48 20.04
C ASP A 975 13.47 -12.63 19.51
N VAL A 976 14.10 -13.52 18.74
CA VAL A 976 13.41 -14.69 18.16
C VAL A 976 13.03 -15.69 19.24
N LEU A 977 13.79 -15.85 20.32
CA LEU A 977 13.47 -16.81 21.39
C LEU A 977 12.23 -16.37 22.18
N ALA A 978 12.16 -15.08 22.53
CA ALA A 978 10.96 -14.50 23.13
C ALA A 978 9.75 -14.65 22.19
N GLN A 979 9.93 -14.35 20.90
CA GLN A 979 8.85 -14.50 19.92
C GLN A 979 8.36 -15.95 19.81
N LEU A 980 9.27 -16.93 19.81
CA LEU A 980 8.90 -18.35 19.78
C LEU A 980 8.10 -18.74 21.03
N ASN A 981 8.46 -18.22 22.22
CA ASN A 981 7.71 -18.43 23.47
C ASN A 981 6.27 -17.90 23.39
N TYR A 982 6.02 -16.85 22.61
CA TYR A 982 4.67 -16.33 22.38
C TYR A 982 3.90 -17.09 21.28
N GLN A 983 4.61 -17.63 20.29
CA GLN A 983 4.02 -18.27 19.11
C GLN A 983 3.70 -19.76 19.32
N TYR A 984 4.51 -20.46 20.12
CA TYR A 984 4.45 -21.91 20.29
C TYR A 984 4.24 -22.30 21.77
N ASN A 985 3.63 -23.46 22.01
CA ASN A 985 3.53 -24.03 23.37
C ASN A 985 4.91 -24.52 23.85
N ARG A 986 5.07 -24.78 25.16
CA ARG A 986 6.38 -25.16 25.75
C ARG A 986 7.05 -26.41 25.13
N ILE A 987 6.29 -27.28 24.46
CA ILE A 987 6.82 -28.51 23.84
C ILE A 987 7.38 -28.22 22.45
N GLU A 988 6.61 -27.54 21.57
CA GLU A 988 7.12 -27.15 20.26
C GLU A 988 8.14 -26.02 20.35
N VAL A 989 8.01 -25.09 21.32
CA VAL A 989 8.94 -23.96 21.44
C VAL A 989 10.37 -24.44 21.59
N THR A 990 10.60 -25.48 22.39
CA THR A 990 11.94 -26.05 22.59
C THR A 990 12.51 -26.56 21.25
N LYS A 991 11.73 -27.33 20.48
CA LYS A 991 12.13 -27.84 19.15
C LYS A 991 12.42 -26.70 18.18
N GLN A 992 11.58 -25.65 18.17
CA GLN A 992 11.78 -24.46 17.34
C GLN A 992 13.03 -23.68 17.76
N GLN A 993 13.25 -23.51 19.07
CA GLN A 993 14.42 -22.83 19.64
C GLN A 993 15.71 -23.57 19.27
N TYR A 994 15.78 -24.89 19.46
CA TYR A 994 16.95 -25.69 19.02
C TYR A 994 17.19 -25.60 17.52
N ALA A 995 16.14 -25.70 16.70
CA ALA A 995 16.29 -25.60 15.25
C ALA A 995 16.75 -24.20 14.80
N TYR A 996 16.25 -23.15 15.47
CA TYR A 996 16.69 -21.77 15.27
C TYR A 996 18.16 -21.58 15.69
N LEU A 997 18.56 -22.05 16.86
CA LEU A 997 19.91 -21.89 17.39
C LEU A 997 20.94 -22.65 16.55
N ASN A 998 20.63 -23.86 16.09
CA ASN A 998 21.47 -24.60 15.14
C ASN A 998 21.63 -23.84 13.81
N TRP A 999 20.54 -23.27 13.29
CA TRP A 999 20.61 -22.43 12.10
C TRP A 999 21.43 -21.16 12.35
N LEU A 1000 21.27 -20.54 13.51
CA LEU A 1000 21.98 -19.34 13.92
C LEU A 1000 23.48 -19.61 14.02
N GLU A 1001 23.90 -20.68 14.69
CA GLU A 1001 25.30 -21.09 14.80
C GLU A 1001 25.91 -21.29 13.40
N SER A 1002 25.22 -21.98 12.50
CA SER A 1002 25.66 -22.16 11.11
C SER A 1002 25.84 -20.82 10.37
N LEU A 1003 24.92 -19.88 10.58
CA LEU A 1003 25.00 -18.55 9.99
C LEU A 1003 26.14 -17.72 10.59
N LEU A 1004 26.30 -17.70 11.91
CA LEU A 1004 27.36 -16.99 12.62
C LEU A 1004 28.73 -17.46 12.14
N ASN A 1005 28.93 -18.76 11.99
CA ASN A 1005 30.18 -19.32 11.45
C ASN A 1005 30.49 -18.83 10.03
N LYS A 1006 29.47 -18.73 9.16
CA LYS A 1006 29.64 -18.15 7.81
C LYS A 1006 29.93 -16.65 7.82
N ILE A 1007 29.28 -15.90 8.70
CA ILE A 1007 29.49 -14.47 8.88
C ILE A 1007 30.92 -14.23 9.37
N LYS A 1008 31.35 -14.91 10.45
CA LYS A 1008 32.70 -14.81 11.02
C LYS A 1008 33.79 -15.16 10.01
N ALA A 1009 33.57 -16.17 9.16
CA ALA A 1009 34.51 -16.52 8.09
C ALA A 1009 34.66 -15.41 7.02
N THR A 1010 33.70 -14.49 6.91
CA THR A 1010 33.71 -13.39 5.93
C THR A 1010 34.12 -12.06 6.56
N ASP A 1011 33.56 -11.73 7.72
CA ASP A 1011 33.81 -10.51 8.47
C ASP A 1011 34.11 -10.85 9.93
N ALA A 1012 35.36 -11.21 10.19
CA ALA A 1012 35.86 -11.50 11.54
C ALA A 1012 36.09 -10.22 12.39
N SER A 1013 35.85 -9.03 11.85
CA SER A 1013 36.24 -7.77 12.50
C SER A 1013 35.13 -7.13 13.34
N ARG A 1014 33.88 -7.55 13.14
CA ARG A 1014 32.70 -6.96 13.77
C ARG A 1014 31.93 -8.01 14.58
N PRO A 1015 31.54 -7.72 15.83
CA PRO A 1015 30.76 -8.64 16.63
C PRO A 1015 29.35 -8.79 16.08
N PHE A 1016 28.80 -10.01 16.17
CA PHE A 1016 27.38 -10.26 16.00
C PHE A 1016 26.68 -10.27 17.36
N ILE A 1017 25.70 -9.38 17.54
CA ILE A 1017 25.01 -9.16 18.81
C ILE A 1017 23.71 -9.96 18.80
N ILE A 1018 23.56 -10.85 19.78
CA ILE A 1018 22.35 -11.64 20.00
C ILE A 1018 21.50 -10.92 21.04
N ASP A 1019 20.36 -10.37 20.62
CA ASP A 1019 19.46 -9.65 21.51
C ASP A 1019 18.58 -10.61 22.32
N ILE A 1020 18.42 -10.32 23.62
CA ILE A 1020 17.56 -11.03 24.57
C ILE A 1020 16.68 -10.01 25.29
N GLU A 1021 15.39 -10.31 25.42
CA GLU A 1021 14.44 -9.53 26.22
C GLU A 1021 14.71 -9.63 27.73
N VAL A 1022 14.82 -8.48 28.38
CA VAL A 1022 14.97 -8.38 29.84
C VAL A 1022 13.62 -8.64 30.48
N SER A 1023 13.47 -9.84 31.02
CA SER A 1023 12.24 -10.36 31.62
C SER A 1023 12.57 -11.42 32.67
N SER A 1024 11.55 -11.98 33.34
CA SER A 1024 11.73 -13.13 34.24
C SER A 1024 12.31 -14.38 33.55
N GLN A 1025 12.29 -14.45 32.21
CA GLN A 1025 12.84 -15.56 31.42
C GLN A 1025 14.29 -15.32 30.95
N PHE A 1026 14.89 -14.17 31.28
CA PHE A 1026 16.22 -13.79 30.82
C PHE A 1026 17.26 -14.88 31.08
N HIS A 1027 17.33 -15.38 32.32
CA HIS A 1027 18.27 -16.41 32.74
C HIS A 1027 18.17 -17.69 31.91
N ASN A 1028 16.95 -18.16 31.66
CA ASN A 1028 16.69 -19.37 30.89
C ASN A 1028 17.09 -19.19 29.42
N ASN A 1029 16.66 -18.10 28.79
CA ASN A 1029 17.00 -17.80 27.39
C ASN A 1029 18.51 -17.64 27.20
N PHE A 1030 19.17 -16.96 28.12
CA PHE A 1030 20.62 -16.78 28.10
C PHE A 1030 21.37 -18.11 28.25
N HIS A 1031 20.97 -18.96 29.20
CA HIS A 1031 21.56 -20.30 29.38
C HIS A 1031 21.38 -21.18 28.13
N ILE A 1032 20.20 -21.18 27.51
CA ILE A 1032 19.94 -21.96 26.28
C ILE A 1032 20.87 -21.50 25.15
N ILE A 1033 21.03 -20.19 24.94
CA ILE A 1033 21.95 -19.64 23.93
C ILE A 1033 23.39 -20.10 24.21
N GLN A 1034 23.85 -19.97 25.45
CA GLN A 1034 25.20 -20.36 25.86
C GLN A 1034 25.46 -21.86 25.68
N SER A 1035 24.45 -22.70 25.91
CA SER A 1035 24.58 -24.16 25.74
C SER A 1035 24.64 -24.60 24.27
N GLN A 1036 24.07 -23.83 23.34
CA GLN A 1036 23.92 -24.21 21.94
C GLN A 1036 24.83 -23.47 20.98
N ILE A 1037 25.29 -22.27 21.34
CA ILE A 1037 26.14 -21.45 20.49
C ILE A 1037 27.51 -21.40 21.13
N SER A 1038 28.46 -22.09 20.49
CA SER A 1038 29.80 -22.27 21.03
C SER A 1038 30.64 -20.98 21.10
N ASN A 1039 30.28 -19.92 20.36
CA ASN A 1039 30.96 -18.59 20.43
C ASN A 1039 30.03 -17.39 20.29
N ILE A 1040 29.65 -16.83 21.43
CA ILE A 1040 28.89 -15.59 21.48
C ILE A 1040 29.87 -14.41 21.46
N ASP A 1041 29.75 -13.52 20.46
CA ASP A 1041 30.58 -12.30 20.45
C ASP A 1041 30.07 -11.27 21.48
N ALA A 1042 28.75 -11.14 21.60
CA ALA A 1042 28.09 -10.16 22.45
C ALA A 1042 26.61 -10.48 22.70
N ILE A 1043 26.11 -10.17 23.91
CA ILE A 1043 24.67 -10.15 24.24
C ILE A 1043 24.12 -8.72 24.20
N GLY A 1044 22.96 -8.55 23.57
CA GLY A 1044 22.21 -7.30 23.55
C GLY A 1044 20.99 -7.35 24.47
N LEU A 1045 20.82 -6.36 25.34
CA LEU A 1045 19.67 -6.31 26.27
C LEU A 1045 18.55 -5.44 25.69
N LEU A 1046 17.36 -6.04 25.51
CA LEU A 1046 16.13 -5.33 25.16
C LEU A 1046 15.33 -5.03 26.45
N VAL A 1047 15.48 -3.82 26.99
CA VAL A 1047 14.83 -3.39 28.23
C VAL A 1047 13.44 -2.86 27.92
N ILE A 1048 12.45 -3.75 27.94
CA ILE A 1048 11.03 -3.40 27.87
C ILE A 1048 10.49 -3.14 29.29
N ASP A 1049 10.95 -3.95 30.25
CA ASP A 1049 10.66 -3.87 31.68
C ASP A 1049 11.99 -3.80 32.45
N ASP A 1050 12.21 -2.71 33.17
CA ASP A 1050 13.47 -2.44 33.87
C ASP A 1050 13.58 -3.14 35.23
N ARG A 1051 12.51 -3.78 35.71
CA ARG A 1051 12.50 -4.53 36.99
C ARG A 1051 13.57 -5.62 37.06
N TYR A 1052 13.87 -6.26 35.93
CA TYR A 1052 14.85 -7.36 35.84
C TYR A 1052 16.21 -6.92 35.29
N LEU A 1053 16.42 -5.62 35.06
CA LEU A 1053 17.64 -5.13 34.40
C LEU A 1053 18.90 -5.35 35.25
N GLN A 1054 18.83 -5.05 36.55
CA GLN A 1054 20.00 -5.19 37.44
C GLN A 1054 20.41 -6.65 37.62
N ASP A 1055 19.42 -7.54 37.67
CA ASP A 1055 19.60 -8.99 37.74
C ASP A 1055 20.33 -9.51 36.49
N ALA A 1056 19.84 -9.12 35.30
CA ALA A 1056 20.49 -9.45 34.02
C ALA A 1056 21.93 -8.91 33.90
N LEU A 1057 22.17 -7.66 34.34
CA LEU A 1057 23.51 -7.07 34.32
C LEU A 1057 24.48 -7.79 35.26
N THR A 1058 24.02 -8.18 36.45
CA THR A 1058 24.83 -8.93 37.42
C THR A 1058 25.25 -10.26 36.81
N LYS A 1059 24.30 -11.00 36.24
CA LYS A 1059 24.55 -12.30 35.60
C LYS A 1059 25.59 -12.24 34.47
N LEU A 1060 25.51 -11.23 33.59
CA LEU A 1060 26.46 -11.08 32.48
C LEU A 1060 27.87 -10.68 32.95
N ASN A 1061 27.96 -9.85 34.00
CA ASN A 1061 29.24 -9.48 34.59
C ASN A 1061 29.90 -10.68 35.30
N ASP A 1062 29.12 -11.51 36.00
CA ASP A 1062 29.62 -12.70 36.70
C ASP A 1062 30.20 -13.74 35.74
N GLU A 1063 29.68 -13.82 34.52
CA GLU A 1063 30.12 -14.76 33.48
C GLU A 1063 31.12 -14.17 32.46
N ASP A 1064 31.62 -12.94 32.69
CA ASP A 1064 32.57 -12.23 31.80
C ASP A 1064 32.10 -12.16 30.32
N ILE A 1065 30.80 -12.02 30.10
CA ILE A 1065 30.22 -11.91 28.76
C ILE A 1065 30.23 -10.46 28.29
N ASN A 1066 30.69 -10.22 27.07
CA ASN A 1066 30.56 -8.91 26.44
C ASN A 1066 29.07 -8.57 26.21
N TYR A 1067 28.61 -7.41 26.66
CA TYR A 1067 27.22 -6.98 26.44
C TYR A 1067 27.05 -5.52 26.07
N GLN A 1068 25.87 -5.21 25.52
CA GLN A 1068 25.37 -3.85 25.30
C GLN A 1068 23.87 -3.76 25.57
N ILE A 1069 23.37 -2.54 25.74
CA ILE A 1069 21.94 -2.29 25.90
C ILE A 1069 21.35 -1.93 24.53
N SER A 1070 20.73 -2.90 23.89
CA SER A 1070 20.18 -2.75 22.53
C SER A 1070 18.90 -1.89 22.48
N GLN A 1071 18.19 -1.77 23.60
CA GLN A 1071 17.00 -0.92 23.73
C GLN A 1071 16.76 -0.53 25.19
N ILE A 1072 16.61 0.77 25.47
CA ILE A 1072 16.20 1.30 26.79
C ILE A 1072 15.49 2.65 26.65
N SER A 1073 14.49 2.91 27.50
CA SER A 1073 13.82 4.21 27.54
C SER A 1073 14.73 5.29 28.17
N ALA A 1074 14.53 6.56 27.81
CA ALA A 1074 15.30 7.66 28.42
C ALA A 1074 15.09 7.73 29.95
N THR A 1075 13.87 7.44 30.41
CA THR A 1075 13.51 7.42 31.82
C THR A 1075 14.20 6.30 32.58
N SER A 1076 14.14 5.06 32.06
CA SER A 1076 14.77 3.89 32.69
C SER A 1076 16.30 4.02 32.69
N LEU A 1077 16.88 4.61 31.63
CA LEU A 1077 18.31 4.91 31.58
C LEU A 1077 18.72 5.85 32.72
N ASN A 1078 17.93 6.90 32.96
CA ASN A 1078 18.17 7.86 34.05
C ASN A 1078 18.00 7.24 35.45
N GLN A 1079 17.10 6.25 35.59
CA GLN A 1079 16.87 5.57 36.88
C GLN A 1079 17.98 4.58 37.25
N HIS A 1080 18.54 3.84 36.27
CA HIS A 1080 19.37 2.67 36.57
C HIS A 1080 20.85 2.77 36.18
N ILE A 1081 21.22 3.62 35.19
CA ILE A 1081 22.51 3.47 34.49
C ILE A 1081 23.41 4.70 34.60
N VAL A 1082 22.91 5.81 35.13
CA VAL A 1082 23.62 7.11 35.22
C VAL A 1082 25.04 7.00 35.83
N ASN A 1083 25.30 6.01 36.68
CA ASN A 1083 26.58 5.83 37.36
C ASN A 1083 27.51 4.78 36.70
N GLN A 1084 27.12 4.12 35.61
CA GLN A 1084 27.89 3.06 34.90
C GLN A 1084 28.34 3.52 33.49
N ILE A 1085 29.05 4.66 33.43
CA ILE A 1085 29.34 5.52 32.25
C ILE A 1085 29.97 4.82 31.01
N ASN A 1086 30.33 3.53 31.07
CA ASN A 1086 31.05 2.83 30.00
C ASN A 1086 30.25 1.75 29.24
N ILE A 1087 28.97 1.54 29.53
CA ILE A 1087 28.16 0.53 28.82
C ILE A 1087 27.56 1.11 27.52
N PRO A 1088 27.82 0.51 26.35
CA PRO A 1088 27.17 0.86 25.08
C PRO A 1088 25.64 0.74 25.17
N TYR A 1089 24.89 1.78 24.76
CA TYR A 1089 23.42 1.72 24.79
C TYR A 1089 22.74 2.34 23.57
N PHE A 1090 21.49 1.91 23.33
CA PHE A 1090 20.61 2.47 22.31
C PHE A 1090 19.24 2.83 22.91
N ILE A 1091 18.83 4.09 22.75
CA ILE A 1091 17.50 4.56 23.15
C ILE A 1091 16.41 3.87 22.30
N THR A 1092 15.25 3.61 22.90
CA THR A 1092 14.16 2.80 22.32
C THR A 1092 13.80 3.14 20.89
N ASN A 1093 13.65 4.42 20.54
CA ASN A 1093 13.38 4.83 19.17
C ASN A 1093 13.62 6.34 18.97
N TRP A 1094 14.00 6.75 17.76
CA TRP A 1094 14.16 8.17 17.42
C TRP A 1094 12.81 8.90 17.28
N GLN A 1095 11.83 8.27 16.62
CA GLN A 1095 10.53 8.87 16.35
C GLN A 1095 9.44 7.81 16.39
N ASP A 1096 8.26 8.16 16.94
CA ASP A 1096 7.07 7.31 16.97
C ASP A 1096 6.81 6.67 15.61
N ASN A 1097 6.64 5.34 15.58
CA ASN A 1097 6.48 4.62 14.32
C ASN A 1097 5.03 4.70 13.83
N HIS A 1098 4.87 4.88 12.51
CA HIS A 1098 3.57 4.90 11.86
C HIS A 1098 3.61 4.03 10.61
N GLU A 1099 2.96 2.87 10.70
CA GLU A 1099 2.74 1.94 9.60
C GLU A 1099 1.25 1.66 9.44
N PHE A 1100 0.85 1.15 8.27
CA PHE A 1100 -0.54 0.84 7.95
C PHE A 1100 -1.26 -0.08 8.97
N ASN A 1101 -0.52 -0.95 9.66
CA ASN A 1101 -1.07 -1.95 10.58
C ASN A 1101 -0.27 -2.07 11.90
N LYS A 1102 0.58 -1.09 12.20
CA LYS A 1102 1.40 -1.06 13.43
C LYS A 1102 1.76 0.38 13.75
N ILE A 1103 1.60 0.77 15.02
CA ILE A 1103 1.98 2.08 15.52
C ILE A 1103 2.77 1.90 16.81
N SER A 1104 3.72 2.80 17.07
CA SER A 1104 4.41 2.87 18.36
C SER A 1104 4.50 4.31 18.84
N PHE A 1105 4.51 4.48 20.16
CA PHE A 1105 4.56 5.78 20.84
C PHE A 1105 5.83 5.93 21.70
N ASP A 1106 6.88 5.21 21.32
CA ASP A 1106 8.12 4.98 22.04
C ASP A 1106 9.32 5.79 21.50
N GLY A 1107 9.07 6.75 20.61
CA GLY A 1107 10.11 7.63 20.05
C GLY A 1107 10.54 8.74 21.00
N LEU A 1108 11.69 9.37 20.74
CA LEU A 1108 12.04 10.67 21.32
C LEU A 1108 11.19 11.80 20.71
N LEU A 1109 10.80 11.64 19.44
CA LEU A 1109 9.92 12.54 18.71
C LEU A 1109 8.54 11.91 18.50
N ASP A 1110 7.49 12.73 18.47
CA ASP A 1110 6.13 12.28 18.17
C ASP A 1110 5.92 11.96 16.67
N LEU A 1111 4.71 11.52 16.29
CA LEU A 1111 4.36 11.21 14.90
C LEU A 1111 4.57 12.38 13.92
N SER A 1112 4.53 13.63 14.40
CA SER A 1112 4.77 14.84 13.60
C SER A 1112 6.23 15.31 13.61
N GLY A 1113 7.09 14.67 14.40
CA GLY A 1113 8.50 15.02 14.57
C GLY A 1113 8.73 16.12 15.61
N LYS A 1114 7.79 16.37 16.53
CA LYS A 1114 7.96 17.28 17.68
C LYS A 1114 8.64 16.52 18.83
N PRO A 1115 9.63 17.12 19.53
CA PRO A 1115 10.22 16.53 20.73
C PRO A 1115 9.20 16.22 21.83
N LYS A 1116 9.29 15.02 22.42
CA LYS A 1116 8.51 14.57 23.58
C LYS A 1116 9.31 14.71 24.88
N THR A 1117 8.67 14.44 26.02
CA THR A 1117 9.32 14.46 27.35
C THR A 1117 10.65 13.67 27.36
N ASP A 1118 10.66 12.46 26.79
CA ASP A 1118 11.83 11.58 26.74
C ASP A 1118 13.05 12.21 26.03
N TYR A 1119 12.82 13.07 25.04
CA TYR A 1119 13.89 13.83 24.37
C TYR A 1119 14.60 14.77 25.35
N PHE A 1120 13.83 15.48 26.18
CA PHE A 1120 14.37 16.41 27.17
C PHE A 1120 14.99 15.70 28.37
N GLU A 1121 14.45 14.54 28.75
CA GLU A 1121 15.05 13.67 29.77
C GLU A 1121 16.44 13.19 29.35
N LEU A 1122 16.57 12.70 28.11
CA LEU A 1122 17.87 12.32 27.55
C LEU A 1122 18.82 13.51 27.46
N LYS A 1123 18.33 14.66 26.99
CA LYS A 1123 19.14 15.87 26.88
C LYS A 1123 19.67 16.33 28.24
N ARG A 1124 18.83 16.33 29.28
CA ARG A 1124 19.19 16.65 30.66
C ARG A 1124 20.30 15.72 31.17
N LEU A 1125 20.17 14.43 30.90
CA LEU A 1125 21.16 13.42 31.29
C LEU A 1125 22.52 13.64 30.61
N LEU A 1126 22.54 14.07 29.35
CA LEU A 1126 23.77 14.25 28.58
C LEU A 1126 24.42 15.62 28.75
N GLU A 1127 23.65 16.69 28.93
CA GLU A 1127 24.15 18.07 29.04
C GLU A 1127 24.33 18.55 30.50
N GLN A 1128 23.84 17.80 31.49
CA GLN A 1128 23.81 18.21 32.92
C GLN A 1128 23.09 19.55 33.17
N ASP A 1129 22.23 19.98 32.24
CA ASP A 1129 21.47 21.22 32.32
C ASP A 1129 20.04 20.96 32.83
N SER A 1130 19.66 21.65 33.89
CA SER A 1130 18.39 21.49 34.61
C SER A 1130 17.31 22.49 34.19
N SER A 1131 17.60 23.35 33.20
CA SER A 1131 16.78 24.53 32.87
C SER A 1131 15.72 24.36 31.76
N ALA A 1132 15.46 23.13 31.26
CA ALA A 1132 14.52 22.93 30.15
C ALA A 1132 13.05 23.03 30.60
N ASP A 1133 12.30 23.98 30.04
CA ASP A 1133 10.84 24.09 30.18
C ASP A 1133 10.17 22.83 29.58
N ILE A 1134 9.63 21.95 30.44
CA ILE A 1134 8.84 20.78 30.02
C ILE A 1134 7.35 21.12 30.07
N LEU A 1135 6.56 20.61 29.12
CA LEU A 1135 5.09 20.75 29.17
C LEU A 1135 4.51 20.20 30.49
N PRO A 1136 3.44 20.82 31.03
CA PRO A 1136 2.75 20.35 32.23
C PRO A 1136 2.24 18.91 32.10
N GLU A 1137 2.05 18.19 33.21
CA GLU A 1137 1.44 16.85 33.19
C GLU A 1137 0.00 16.90 32.67
N ILE A 1138 -0.43 15.87 31.95
CA ILE A 1138 -1.78 15.78 31.38
C ILE A 1138 -2.46 14.47 31.74
N LYS A 1139 -3.76 14.52 31.96
CA LYS A 1139 -4.62 13.36 32.16
C LYS A 1139 -5.93 13.51 31.41
N ILE A 1140 -6.59 12.38 31.18
CA ILE A 1140 -7.93 12.32 30.58
C ILE A 1140 -8.94 12.07 31.69
N LEU A 1141 -9.85 13.01 31.91
CA LEU A 1141 -10.99 12.81 32.78
C LEU A 1141 -12.06 11.99 32.05
N LYS A 1142 -12.18 10.71 32.44
CA LYS A 1142 -13.14 9.74 31.89
C LYS A 1142 -14.55 9.98 32.43
N PRO A 1143 -15.60 9.60 31.68
CA PRO A 1143 -16.95 9.58 32.21
C PRO A 1143 -17.09 8.52 33.32
N ALA A 1144 -17.68 8.89 34.46
CA ALA A 1144 -18.05 7.95 35.53
C ALA A 1144 -19.36 7.22 35.22
N LYS A 1145 -19.49 6.65 34.01
CA LYS A 1145 -20.69 5.94 33.53
C LYS A 1145 -20.29 4.66 32.79
N LEU A 1146 -21.16 3.65 32.83
CA LEU A 1146 -21.01 2.45 32.01
C LEU A 1146 -21.03 2.83 30.51
N LEU A 1147 -20.18 2.14 29.75
CA LEU A 1147 -20.09 2.32 28.30
C LEU A 1147 -21.02 1.33 27.59
N TYR A 1148 -21.80 1.84 26.65
CA TYR A 1148 -22.63 1.04 25.75
C TYR A 1148 -22.27 1.39 24.31
N PRO A 1149 -22.08 0.40 23.43
CA PRO A 1149 -21.92 0.63 22.00
C PRO A 1149 -22.97 1.60 21.42
N GLY A 1150 -22.53 2.53 20.58
CA GLY A 1150 -23.39 3.52 19.93
C GLY A 1150 -23.78 4.72 20.81
N HIS A 1151 -23.53 4.69 22.13
CA HIS A 1151 -23.80 5.84 23.00
C HIS A 1151 -22.68 6.87 22.92
N THR A 1152 -23.01 8.16 23.05
CA THR A 1152 -22.01 9.24 23.10
C THR A 1152 -21.61 9.54 24.54
N GLN A 1153 -20.31 9.58 24.81
CA GLN A 1153 -19.74 9.97 26.09
C GLN A 1153 -18.80 11.18 25.95
N THR A 1154 -18.62 11.91 27.05
CA THR A 1154 -17.77 13.11 27.08
C THR A 1154 -16.50 12.87 27.89
N TYR A 1155 -15.35 13.22 27.32
CA TYR A 1155 -14.04 13.17 27.94
C TYR A 1155 -13.47 14.59 28.01
N ASN A 1156 -12.75 14.91 29.09
CA ASN A 1156 -12.15 16.24 29.25
C ASN A 1156 -10.64 16.11 29.43
N ALA A 1157 -9.89 17.03 28.81
CA ALA A 1157 -8.46 17.18 29.03
C ALA A 1157 -8.22 17.86 30.38
N MET A 1158 -7.36 17.25 31.20
CA MET A 1158 -6.88 17.82 32.47
C MET A 1158 -5.40 18.12 32.34
N VAL A 1159 -4.98 19.29 32.83
CA VAL A 1159 -3.58 19.74 32.79
C VAL A 1159 -3.16 20.15 34.21
N LEU A 1160 -1.99 19.68 34.64
CA LEU A 1160 -1.41 19.99 35.95
C LEU A 1160 -0.63 21.30 35.87
N ILE A 1161 -1.10 22.34 36.55
CA ILE A 1161 -0.42 23.65 36.61
C ILE A 1161 0.33 23.77 37.95
N ASP A 1162 1.53 24.35 37.90
CA ASP A 1162 2.42 24.60 39.04
C ASP A 1162 2.72 23.37 39.90
N ASN A 1163 2.63 22.16 39.31
CA ASN A 1163 2.77 20.87 39.98
C ASN A 1163 1.83 20.66 41.19
N LEU A 1164 0.77 21.45 41.32
CA LEU A 1164 -0.10 21.43 42.51
C LEU A 1164 -1.59 21.26 42.17
N ASN A 1165 -2.08 21.78 41.03
CA ASN A 1165 -3.52 21.79 40.73
C ASN A 1165 -3.85 21.29 39.31
N TRP A 1166 -4.74 20.29 39.22
CA TRP A 1166 -5.34 19.84 37.95
C TRP A 1166 -6.44 20.80 37.52
N VAL A 1167 -6.32 21.41 36.34
CA VAL A 1167 -7.34 22.27 35.74
C VAL A 1167 -7.88 21.70 34.44
N TYR A 1168 -9.09 22.09 34.06
CA TYR A 1168 -9.67 21.76 32.76
C TYR A 1168 -8.91 22.47 31.64
N GLY A 1169 -8.61 21.76 30.55
CA GLY A 1169 -7.93 22.31 29.39
C GLY A 1169 -8.67 23.50 28.74
N GLU A 1170 -9.99 23.61 28.93
CA GLU A 1170 -10.80 24.76 28.49
C GLU A 1170 -10.32 26.10 29.10
N SER A 1171 -9.71 26.06 30.29
CA SER A 1171 -9.16 27.25 30.95
C SER A 1171 -7.82 27.72 30.37
N LEU A 1172 -7.22 26.94 29.46
CA LEU A 1172 -5.88 27.18 28.91
C LEU A 1172 -5.96 27.56 27.43
N LYS A 1173 -5.44 28.76 27.10
CA LYS A 1173 -5.40 29.26 25.71
C LYS A 1173 -4.08 29.00 24.99
N ASN A 1174 -3.03 28.59 25.70
CA ASN A 1174 -1.67 28.51 25.18
C ASN A 1174 -1.29 27.12 24.62
N PHE A 1175 -2.22 26.17 24.64
CA PHE A 1175 -1.97 24.79 24.19
C PHE A 1175 -2.93 24.38 23.08
N GLU A 1176 -2.41 23.65 22.10
CA GLU A 1176 -3.21 22.93 21.12
C GLU A 1176 -3.52 21.54 21.67
N PHE A 1177 -4.80 21.17 21.67
CA PHE A 1177 -5.29 19.86 22.14
C PHE A 1177 -5.65 19.01 20.94
N GLU A 1178 -5.28 17.73 20.94
CA GLU A 1178 -5.64 16.80 19.88
C GLU A 1178 -5.99 15.43 20.48
N TRP A 1179 -7.14 14.92 20.06
CA TRP A 1179 -7.67 13.62 20.50
C TRP A 1179 -7.53 12.58 19.41
N TYR A 1180 -7.15 11.38 19.82
CA TYR A 1180 -7.00 10.23 18.93
C TYR A 1180 -7.62 8.97 19.52
N LEU A 1181 -8.29 8.20 18.68
CA LEU A 1181 -8.72 6.85 18.99
C LEU A 1181 -7.68 5.86 18.44
N ILE A 1182 -7.17 5.00 19.30
CA ILE A 1182 -6.21 3.96 18.96
C ILE A 1182 -6.93 2.62 18.98
N LYS A 1183 -6.73 1.79 17.95
CA LYS A 1183 -7.21 0.41 17.92
C LYS A 1183 -6.07 -0.54 18.26
N CYS A 1184 -6.34 -1.54 19.10
CA CYS A 1184 -5.39 -2.54 19.56
C CYS A 1184 -5.81 -3.95 19.13
N ASN A 1185 -4.86 -4.88 19.12
CA ASN A 1185 -5.16 -6.32 19.05
C ASN A 1185 -5.45 -6.89 20.46
N ASP A 1186 -5.74 -8.19 20.51
CA ASP A 1186 -5.96 -8.99 21.71
C ASP A 1186 -4.75 -9.02 22.68
N THR A 1187 -3.55 -8.78 22.19
CA THR A 1187 -2.31 -8.69 23.00
C THR A 1187 -2.00 -7.27 23.49
N GLY A 1188 -2.78 -6.25 23.08
CA GLY A 1188 -2.60 -4.86 23.49
C GLY A 1188 -1.67 -4.01 22.60
N ASP A 1189 -1.18 -4.55 21.48
CA ASP A 1189 -0.36 -3.83 20.51
C ASP A 1189 -1.19 -2.80 19.73
N PHE A 1190 -0.61 -1.61 19.50
CA PHE A 1190 -1.27 -0.55 18.73
C PHE A 1190 -1.25 -0.83 17.22
N LEU A 1191 -2.43 -0.94 16.60
CA LEU A 1191 -2.59 -1.27 15.19
C LEU A 1191 -2.80 -0.04 14.30
N ALA A 1192 -3.67 0.88 14.74
CA ALA A 1192 -4.08 2.04 13.96
C ALA A 1192 -4.53 3.20 14.86
N ILE A 1193 -4.46 4.42 14.32
CA ILE A 1193 -4.82 5.66 15.00
C ILE A 1193 -5.78 6.48 14.13
N LYS A 1194 -6.80 7.08 14.75
CA LYS A 1194 -7.77 7.96 14.09
C LYS A 1194 -7.90 9.27 14.86
N LYS A 1195 -7.66 10.40 14.21
CA LYS A 1195 -7.88 11.73 14.79
C LYS A 1195 -9.37 11.99 14.99
N LEU A 1196 -9.74 12.50 16.16
CA LEU A 1196 -11.13 12.71 16.57
C LEU A 1196 -11.52 14.19 16.65
N ASP A 1197 -10.78 14.99 17.40
CA ASP A 1197 -11.12 16.39 17.71
C ASP A 1197 -9.84 17.19 18.08
N ASN A 1198 -9.91 18.52 18.01
CA ASN A 1198 -8.83 19.46 18.36
C ASN A 1198 -9.19 20.38 19.54
N THR A 1199 -10.27 20.08 20.27
CA THR A 1199 -10.72 20.88 21.40
C THR A 1199 -10.33 20.24 22.74
N PRO A 1200 -10.30 20.98 23.86
CA PRO A 1200 -10.03 20.41 25.19
C PRO A 1200 -11.08 19.39 25.67
N LYS A 1201 -12.21 19.25 24.96
CA LYS A 1201 -13.36 18.43 25.35
C LYS A 1201 -13.84 17.59 24.19
N LEU A 1202 -13.77 16.28 24.34
CA LEU A 1202 -14.15 15.32 23.30
C LEU A 1202 -15.53 14.74 23.56
N LYS A 1203 -16.39 14.74 22.54
CA LYS A 1203 -17.60 13.90 22.49
C LYS A 1203 -17.34 12.68 21.59
N LEU A 1204 -17.29 11.49 22.19
CA LEU A 1204 -16.98 10.25 21.49
C LEU A 1204 -18.19 9.29 21.50
N THR A 1205 -18.61 8.85 20.32
CA THR A 1205 -19.52 7.70 20.18
C THR A 1205 -18.75 6.41 20.40
N ILE A 1206 -19.19 5.60 21.36
CA ILE A 1206 -18.50 4.38 21.78
C ILE A 1206 -18.63 3.29 20.69
N PRO A 1207 -17.52 2.69 20.22
CA PRO A 1207 -17.54 1.60 19.23
C PRO A 1207 -18.06 0.28 19.81
N GLU A 1208 -18.46 -0.68 18.97
CA GLU A 1208 -18.98 -1.99 19.41
C GLU A 1208 -17.97 -2.77 20.26
N ASP A 1209 -16.72 -2.91 19.80
CA ASP A 1209 -15.66 -3.61 20.52
C ASP A 1209 -14.79 -2.65 21.36
N TYR A 1210 -15.41 -1.79 22.16
CA TYR A 1210 -14.72 -0.70 22.87
C TYR A 1210 -13.54 -1.11 23.78
N ASN A 1211 -13.46 -2.39 24.18
CA ASN A 1211 -12.31 -2.94 24.91
C ASN A 1211 -11.02 -2.99 24.09
N ASN A 1212 -11.13 -3.07 22.76
CA ASN A 1212 -9.99 -3.08 21.84
C ASN A 1212 -9.53 -1.67 21.44
N TYR A 1213 -10.07 -0.63 22.08
CA TYR A 1213 -9.74 0.76 21.77
C TYR A 1213 -9.18 1.50 22.98
N LEU A 1214 -8.21 2.36 22.72
CA LEU A 1214 -7.65 3.29 23.68
C LEU A 1214 -7.88 4.72 23.20
N LEU A 1215 -7.96 5.65 24.15
CA LEU A 1215 -8.05 7.07 23.89
C LEU A 1215 -6.73 7.74 24.21
N GLN A 1216 -6.23 8.50 23.25
CA GLN A 1216 -5.03 9.33 23.41
C GLN A 1216 -5.40 10.80 23.39
N LEU A 1217 -4.80 11.54 24.30
CA LEU A 1217 -4.79 12.99 24.33
C LEU A 1217 -3.35 13.47 24.12
N ARG A 1218 -3.16 14.35 23.14
CA ARG A 1218 -1.92 15.06 22.91
C ARG A 1218 -2.13 16.55 23.19
N ILE A 1219 -1.22 17.15 23.93
CA ILE A 1219 -1.07 18.60 24.01
C ILE A 1219 0.23 19.00 23.33
N SER A 1220 0.24 20.13 22.63
CA SER A 1220 1.46 20.68 22.07
C SER A 1220 1.51 22.20 22.11
N ASN A 1221 2.73 22.73 22.10
CA ASN A 1221 3.02 24.12 21.77
C ASN A 1221 3.82 24.17 20.45
N GLN A 1222 4.42 25.32 20.11
CA GLN A 1222 5.22 25.45 18.89
C GLN A 1222 6.51 24.61 18.89
N GLN A 1223 7.01 24.18 20.05
CA GLN A 1223 8.34 23.58 20.20
C GLN A 1223 8.34 22.11 20.66
N MET A 1224 7.32 21.66 21.39
CA MET A 1224 7.27 20.33 22.02
C MET A 1224 5.85 19.79 22.14
N SER A 1225 5.73 18.48 22.41
CA SER A 1225 4.46 17.77 22.59
C SER A 1225 4.51 16.82 23.78
N ARG A 1226 3.38 16.64 24.47
CA ARG A 1226 3.20 15.64 25.52
C ARG A 1226 1.90 14.88 25.26
N GLN A 1227 1.90 13.57 25.55
CA GLN A 1227 0.77 12.70 25.26
C GLN A 1227 0.47 11.75 26.42
N THR A 1228 -0.79 11.35 26.55
CA THR A 1228 -1.24 10.32 27.49
C THR A 1228 -2.22 9.40 26.78
N ILE A 1229 -2.18 8.10 27.10
CA ILE A 1229 -3.05 7.06 26.54
C ILE A 1229 -3.82 6.42 27.69
N THR A 1230 -5.10 6.10 27.49
CA THR A 1230 -5.92 5.44 28.50
C THR A 1230 -7.02 4.58 27.88
N THR A 1231 -7.56 3.61 28.64
CA THR A 1231 -8.76 2.85 28.24
C THR A 1231 -9.99 3.75 28.18
N LEU A 1232 -10.97 3.39 27.35
CA LEU A 1232 -12.22 4.16 27.24
C LEU A 1232 -13.03 4.17 28.55
N ASN A 1233 -13.03 3.05 29.28
CA ASN A 1233 -13.72 2.90 30.56
C ASN A 1233 -12.78 2.99 31.77
N THR A 1234 -13.36 3.20 32.94
CA THR A 1234 -12.71 2.96 34.24
C THR A 1234 -12.92 1.49 34.63
N PRO A 1235 -11.87 0.69 34.90
CA PRO A 1235 -12.02 -0.69 35.33
C PRO A 1235 -12.76 -0.79 36.68
N LEU A 1236 -13.69 -1.74 36.82
CA LEU A 1236 -14.50 -1.93 38.04
C LEU A 1236 -13.73 -2.57 39.22
N ASN A 1237 -12.52 -3.11 39.00
CA ASN A 1237 -11.77 -3.90 39.99
C ASN A 1237 -10.85 -3.09 40.93
N GLN A 1238 -10.98 -1.76 41.02
CA GLN A 1238 -10.12 -0.92 41.88
C GLN A 1238 -10.87 -0.25 43.04
N LEU A 1239 -12.04 -0.76 43.42
CA LEU A 1239 -12.88 -0.17 44.48
C LEU A 1239 -13.23 -1.12 45.64
N ASN A 1240 -12.62 -2.31 45.73
CA ASN A 1240 -12.78 -3.19 46.90
C ASN A 1240 -11.44 -3.48 47.57
#